data_AF-A0A1G8VNZ3-F1
#
_entry.id   AF-A0A1G8VNZ3-F1
#
_cell.length_a   1.000
_cell.length_b   1.000
_cell.length_c   1.000
_cell.angle_alpha   90.00
_cell.angle_beta   90.00
_cell.angle_gamma   90.00
#
_symmetry.space_group_name_H-M   'P 1'
#
loop_
_entity.id
_entity.type
_entity.pdbx_description
1 polymer ?
#
loop_
_entity_poly.entity_id
_entity_poly.type
_entity_poly.pdbx_seq_one_letter_code
_entity_poly.pdbx_strand_id
1 'polypeptide(L)'
;MAIKDIRFETFLTSTDRLITMKRPLVYTNDINSAQLIFDVKDMAESDLSGASAEVLLYMRDGSFYQVTDVTRNGTEFSYVLKDNEGKHSGTAQAQLIVTVGQRELATPKFEFVIESGLDGKVATEVMIHDWTTLTSEAQRYIDDFVAAEADRQTTFETNESNRQQTFQANESARQTNENERISNEEARQALYHELLETGVLQTNINEKLQSLEEEYAPKLTEVTAQLAQTKQVFNESVSKVTEDSEVILARGEEETLGVRLDKADDRDAEQDERLDTAEQDINNNKLAVTRASKETKDLAATLSNVNVNQEAKQTLETNANIASLPVNAGNGALDATIKGFTATQLIKNGDFSDGTTGFAARPGSTITVNGSILEVRAVTDNPTAGAQRSFIQPIGSKVYIGTRYRAPAGTRLQLYDGQAGWSYSGSTGQWQINSGIGTITNNTIMRIYAPLLVGEVLELDYIQAINLTQIFGAGNEPTKEQCDIIFDNYFNGTKSFTPGRVRSTSPYEPYTETVQYVEPVKLNRLPNGVADEITADGDFIQRVGEHTLVEGDVIRVLPRTNYSQAHVLFDRLPSRTINAVPGIQGSFLVVNWTEIHFGIDGNYVPNLYATNLADGGRLDFNFPLNTTLAAARTALAGTRIYYQLEEPIVRKNVTTGNVIAHPKGTVYFEQYQADAGMYFGGLTTTNTSHAIKSLESLSVVDFMTGNEVELDVSKAVITGNSFTHPGLSDGDLVFLTYEFDAPGPNGNKSLKFYDSRYTIKDDVTGKFYKWSIKIVNGVPQITVEGV
;
A
#
# COMPACT_ATOMS: atom_id res chain seq x y z
N MET A 1 -4.14 -42.10 67.16
CA MET A 1 -2.89 -41.52 67.70
C MET A 1 -3.13 -41.18 69.15
N ALA A 2 -2.11 -41.24 70.00
CA ALA A 2 -2.23 -40.77 71.38
C ALA A 2 -2.39 -39.24 71.36
N ILE A 3 -3.40 -38.71 72.05
CA ILE A 3 -3.57 -37.27 72.23
C ILE A 3 -2.43 -36.78 73.14
N LYS A 4 -1.80 -35.70 72.74
CA LYS A 4 -0.72 -35.04 73.47
C LYS A 4 -1.30 -33.92 74.33
N ASP A 5 -1.35 -34.17 75.64
CA ASP A 5 -1.86 -33.22 76.62
C ASP A 5 -0.84 -32.10 76.88
N ILE A 6 -1.29 -30.86 76.70
CA ILE A 6 -0.62 -29.64 77.14
C ILE A 6 -1.41 -29.09 78.33
N ARG A 7 -0.87 -29.21 79.54
CA ARG A 7 -1.54 -28.81 80.78
C ARG A 7 -1.07 -27.43 81.27
N PHE A 8 -2.02 -26.57 81.58
CA PHE A 8 -1.84 -25.26 82.21
C PHE A 8 -2.61 -25.24 83.53
N GLU A 9 -1.92 -25.05 84.64
CA GLU A 9 -2.57 -24.81 85.93
C GLU A 9 -2.91 -23.32 86.05
N THR A 10 -4.14 -23.02 86.46
CA THR A 10 -4.63 -21.64 86.48
C THR A 10 -5.55 -21.34 87.66
N PHE A 11 -5.68 -20.05 87.95
CA PHE A 11 -6.64 -19.50 88.89
C PHE A 11 -7.53 -18.50 88.15
N LEU A 12 -8.85 -18.54 88.38
CA LEU A 12 -9.81 -17.64 87.71
C LEU A 12 -10.22 -16.43 88.58
N THR A 13 -10.09 -16.55 89.90
CA THR A 13 -10.55 -15.57 90.90
C THR A 13 -9.46 -15.14 91.87
N SER A 14 -8.42 -15.95 92.08
CA SER A 14 -7.27 -15.62 92.92
C SER A 14 -6.33 -14.62 92.24
N THR A 15 -5.72 -13.74 93.04
CA THR A 15 -4.64 -12.84 92.59
C THR A 15 -3.26 -13.50 92.56
N ASP A 16 -3.14 -14.75 93.05
CA ASP A 16 -1.90 -15.51 93.01
C ASP A 16 -1.57 -15.92 91.57
N ARG A 17 -0.29 -15.87 91.19
CA ARG A 17 0.17 -16.32 89.87
C ARG A 17 0.87 -17.67 90.00
N LEU A 18 0.34 -18.68 89.30
CA LEU A 18 1.09 -19.91 89.03
C LEU A 18 2.08 -19.64 87.89
N ILE A 19 3.38 -19.60 88.21
CA ILE A 19 4.44 -19.42 87.22
C ILE A 19 4.74 -20.78 86.59
N THR A 20 4.34 -20.97 85.34
CA THR A 20 4.75 -22.13 84.55
C THR A 20 6.09 -21.83 83.88
N MET A 21 7.19 -22.45 84.34
CA MET A 21 8.55 -22.17 83.83
C MET A 21 8.89 -22.86 82.51
N LYS A 22 8.04 -23.76 82.01
CA LYS A 22 8.31 -24.55 80.79
C LYS A 22 7.26 -24.26 79.73
N ARG A 23 7.70 -23.83 78.54
CA ARG A 23 6.85 -23.70 77.36
C ARG A 23 6.57 -25.10 76.78
N PRO A 24 5.31 -25.55 76.71
CA PRO A 24 4.96 -26.81 76.06
C PRO A 24 5.26 -26.73 74.56
N LEU A 25 5.69 -27.86 73.98
CA LEU A 25 6.07 -27.96 72.57
C LEU A 25 5.08 -28.88 71.83
N VAL A 26 4.55 -28.42 70.70
CA VAL A 26 3.77 -29.19 69.72
C VAL A 26 4.36 -29.03 68.33
N TYR A 27 4.08 -29.98 67.44
CA TYR A 27 4.52 -29.95 66.05
C TYR A 27 3.36 -29.63 65.12
N THR A 28 3.63 -29.02 63.96
CA THR A 28 2.61 -28.79 62.92
C THR A 28 1.95 -30.09 62.43
N ASN A 29 2.57 -31.24 62.68
CA ASN A 29 2.06 -32.56 62.32
C ASN A 29 1.18 -33.19 63.41
N ASP A 30 1.03 -32.58 64.59
CA ASP A 30 0.15 -33.02 65.68
C ASP A 30 -1.34 -32.68 65.39
N ILE A 31 -1.80 -32.95 64.15
CA ILE A 31 -3.13 -32.57 63.62
C ILE A 31 -4.24 -33.26 64.41
N ASN A 32 -5.13 -32.46 65.02
CA ASN A 32 -6.22 -32.95 65.87
C ASN A 32 -5.75 -33.88 67.00
N SER A 33 -4.46 -33.83 67.36
CA SER A 33 -3.83 -34.72 68.35
C SER A 33 -3.07 -33.97 69.43
N ALA A 34 -3.14 -32.64 69.47
CA ALA A 34 -2.66 -31.80 70.57
C ALA A 34 -3.84 -31.17 71.33
N GLN A 35 -3.90 -31.40 72.65
CA GLN A 35 -5.00 -30.90 73.50
C GLN A 35 -4.46 -29.94 74.55
N LEU A 36 -5.00 -28.71 74.57
CA LEU A 36 -4.80 -27.74 75.64
C LEU A 36 -5.74 -28.07 76.79
N ILE A 37 -5.23 -28.20 78.01
CA ILE A 37 -5.99 -28.50 79.22
C ILE A 37 -5.68 -27.42 80.24
N PHE A 38 -6.70 -26.73 80.70
CA PHE A 38 -6.64 -25.71 81.74
C PHE A 38 -7.25 -26.28 83.01
N ASP A 39 -6.42 -26.44 84.03
CA ASP A 39 -6.78 -27.01 85.33
C ASP A 39 -6.99 -25.87 86.32
N VAL A 40 -8.25 -25.56 86.63
CA VAL A 40 -8.65 -24.46 87.52
C VAL A 40 -8.53 -24.89 88.97
N LYS A 41 -7.66 -24.24 89.74
CA LYS A 41 -7.28 -24.67 91.10
C LYS A 41 -7.98 -23.92 92.25
N ASP A 42 -8.62 -22.79 91.99
CA ASP A 42 -9.23 -21.92 93.00
C ASP A 42 -10.76 -21.97 93.04
N MET A 43 -11.39 -22.86 92.27
CA MET A 43 -12.84 -23.03 92.23
C MET A 43 -13.20 -24.50 92.42
N ALA A 44 -14.26 -24.79 93.18
CA ALA A 44 -14.80 -26.14 93.28
C ALA A 44 -15.74 -26.43 92.08
N GLU A 45 -16.00 -27.71 91.81
CA GLU A 45 -16.89 -28.12 90.71
C GLU A 45 -18.29 -27.50 90.82
N SER A 46 -18.78 -27.29 92.06
CA SER A 46 -20.05 -26.61 92.35
C SER A 46 -20.06 -25.15 91.91
N ASP A 47 -18.93 -24.44 91.99
CA ASP A 47 -18.82 -23.01 91.67
C ASP A 47 -18.86 -22.74 90.17
N LEU A 48 -18.52 -23.75 89.38
CA LEU A 48 -18.51 -23.71 87.94
C LEU A 48 -19.81 -24.27 87.34
N SER A 49 -20.79 -24.73 88.12
CA SER A 49 -22.02 -25.36 87.58
C SER A 49 -22.73 -24.46 86.55
N GLY A 50 -22.99 -25.00 85.35
CA GLY A 50 -23.58 -24.25 84.24
C GLY A 50 -22.63 -23.31 83.48
N ALA A 51 -21.32 -23.37 83.74
CA ALA A 51 -20.33 -22.56 83.04
C ALA A 51 -20.18 -22.95 81.56
N SER A 52 -20.07 -21.94 80.68
CA SER A 52 -19.55 -22.08 79.32
C SER A 52 -18.11 -21.57 79.25
N ALA A 53 -17.34 -22.03 78.28
CA ALA A 53 -15.96 -21.58 78.11
C ALA A 53 -15.59 -21.38 76.64
N GLU A 54 -14.68 -20.46 76.41
CA GLU A 54 -14.02 -20.24 75.14
C GLU A 54 -12.52 -20.13 75.35
N VAL A 55 -11.75 -20.53 74.34
CA VAL A 55 -10.29 -20.37 74.31
C VAL A 55 -9.94 -19.36 73.22
N LEU A 56 -9.11 -18.38 73.57
CA LEU A 56 -8.52 -17.44 72.64
C LEU A 56 -7.10 -17.89 72.32
N LEU A 57 -6.80 -18.12 71.04
CA LEU A 57 -5.47 -18.45 70.55
C LEU A 57 -4.87 -17.27 69.80
N TYR A 58 -3.64 -16.92 70.15
CA TYR A 58 -2.85 -15.87 69.51
C TYR A 58 -1.61 -16.52 68.88
N MET A 59 -1.55 -16.55 67.55
CA MET A 59 -0.45 -17.17 66.80
C MET A 59 0.70 -16.17 66.54
N ARG A 60 1.90 -16.69 66.27
CA ARG A 60 3.09 -15.85 66.01
C ARG A 60 2.94 -14.98 64.77
N ASP A 61 2.25 -15.47 63.75
CA ASP A 61 2.07 -14.79 62.46
C ASP A 61 0.96 -13.74 62.48
N GLY A 62 0.35 -13.49 63.64
CA GLY A 62 -0.74 -12.54 63.82
C GLY A 62 -2.14 -13.16 63.73
N SER A 63 -2.25 -14.45 63.39
CA SER A 63 -3.55 -15.13 63.35
C SER A 63 -4.18 -15.23 64.74
N PHE A 64 -5.50 -15.07 64.82
CA PHE A 64 -6.27 -15.11 66.06
C PHE A 64 -7.48 -16.04 65.92
N TYR A 65 -7.70 -16.90 66.92
CA TYR A 65 -8.84 -17.81 66.97
C TYR A 65 -9.60 -17.66 68.27
N GLN A 66 -10.92 -17.53 68.18
CA GLN A 66 -11.85 -17.63 69.31
C GLN A 66 -12.64 -18.93 69.14
N VAL A 67 -12.42 -19.88 70.04
CA VAL A 67 -12.97 -21.24 69.94
C VAL A 67 -13.86 -21.55 71.12
N THR A 68 -15.10 -21.93 70.82
CA THR A 68 -16.16 -22.17 71.81
C THR A 68 -16.40 -23.67 72.08
N ASP A 69 -15.73 -24.55 71.33
CA ASP A 69 -15.81 -26.01 71.50
C ASP A 69 -14.87 -26.53 72.59
N VAL A 70 -14.95 -25.89 73.75
CA VAL A 70 -14.20 -26.26 74.95
C VAL A 70 -14.99 -27.30 75.73
N THR A 71 -14.36 -28.45 75.99
CA THR A 71 -14.95 -29.52 76.81
C THR A 71 -14.62 -29.29 78.27
N ARG A 72 -15.60 -29.41 79.16
CA ARG A 72 -15.38 -29.31 80.60
C ARG A 72 -15.54 -30.66 81.28
N ASN A 73 -14.61 -30.98 82.19
CA ASN A 73 -14.67 -32.14 83.07
C ASN A 73 -14.29 -31.72 84.50
N GLY A 74 -15.29 -31.59 85.38
CA GLY A 74 -15.07 -31.07 86.74
C GLY A 74 -14.55 -29.63 86.75
N THR A 75 -13.29 -29.47 87.18
CA THR A 75 -12.55 -28.19 87.20
C THR A 75 -11.56 -28.04 86.03
N GLU A 76 -11.49 -29.03 85.12
CA GLU A 76 -10.65 -28.97 83.93
C GLU A 76 -11.45 -28.52 82.70
N PHE A 77 -10.85 -27.64 81.90
CA PHE A 77 -11.34 -27.24 80.58
C PHE A 77 -10.35 -27.67 79.52
N SER A 78 -10.80 -28.37 78.49
CA SER A 78 -9.92 -28.92 77.45
C SER A 78 -10.37 -28.54 76.04
N TYR A 79 -9.38 -28.27 75.19
CA TYR A 79 -9.58 -27.89 73.79
C TYR A 79 -8.56 -28.62 72.92
N VAL A 80 -9.02 -29.29 71.86
CA VAL A 80 -8.13 -29.97 70.90
C VAL A 80 -7.82 -29.01 69.76
N LEU A 81 -6.54 -28.72 69.54
CA LEU A 81 -6.09 -27.87 68.43
C LEU A 81 -6.53 -28.49 67.09
N LYS A 82 -7.26 -27.72 66.29
CA LYS A 82 -7.72 -28.14 64.97
C LYS A 82 -6.62 -28.01 63.93
N ASP A 83 -6.84 -28.65 62.78
CA ASP A 83 -5.88 -28.69 61.67
C ASP A 83 -5.34 -27.32 61.26
N ASN A 84 -6.20 -26.31 61.09
CA ASN A 84 -5.76 -24.97 60.71
C ASN A 84 -4.95 -24.28 61.81
N GLU A 85 -5.37 -24.37 63.07
CA GLU A 85 -4.72 -23.74 64.22
C GLU A 85 -3.33 -24.32 64.50
N GLY A 86 -3.16 -25.64 64.29
CA GLY A 86 -1.89 -26.34 64.50
C GLY A 86 -0.82 -26.07 63.45
N LYS A 87 -1.16 -25.45 62.30
CA LYS A 87 -0.24 -25.21 61.18
C LYS A 87 0.59 -23.92 61.30
N HIS A 88 0.31 -23.08 62.30
CA HIS A 88 0.99 -21.80 62.50
C HIS A 88 2.28 -21.96 63.33
N SER A 89 3.42 -22.19 62.66
CA SER A 89 4.70 -22.38 63.34
C SER A 89 5.18 -21.13 64.09
N GLY A 90 5.56 -21.28 65.37
CA GLY A 90 6.09 -20.21 66.20
C GLY A 90 5.60 -20.26 67.65
N THR A 91 5.94 -19.23 68.42
CA THR A 91 5.40 -19.04 69.77
C THR A 91 3.94 -18.61 69.68
N ALA A 92 3.03 -19.41 70.22
CA ALA A 92 1.61 -19.14 70.32
C ALA A 92 1.21 -18.88 71.79
N GLN A 93 0.09 -18.20 72.00
CA GLN A 93 -0.47 -17.94 73.32
C GLN A 93 -1.92 -18.41 73.38
N ALA A 94 -2.32 -19.03 74.49
CA ALA A 94 -3.68 -19.47 74.75
C ALA A 94 -4.25 -18.80 76.00
N GLN A 95 -5.50 -18.38 75.95
CA GLN A 95 -6.21 -17.78 77.09
C GLN A 95 -7.59 -18.43 77.21
N LEU A 96 -7.95 -18.88 78.41
CA LEU A 96 -9.28 -19.41 78.68
C LEU A 96 -10.17 -18.30 79.23
N ILE A 97 -11.39 -18.19 78.71
CA ILE A 97 -12.45 -17.35 79.23
C ILE A 97 -13.59 -18.27 79.66
N VAL A 98 -13.99 -18.16 80.93
CA VAL A 98 -15.07 -18.93 81.52
C VAL A 98 -16.21 -18.00 81.91
N THR A 99 -17.42 -18.30 81.42
CA THR A 99 -18.63 -17.55 81.71
C THR A 99 -19.49 -18.33 82.70
N VAL A 100 -19.77 -17.75 83.87
CA VAL A 100 -20.67 -18.32 84.88
C VAL A 100 -21.78 -17.32 85.18
N GLY A 101 -23.01 -17.62 84.76
CA GLY A 101 -24.14 -16.69 84.88
C GLY A 101 -23.94 -15.45 84.00
N GLN A 102 -23.70 -14.28 84.62
CA GLN A 102 -23.38 -13.01 83.94
C GLN A 102 -21.93 -12.55 84.14
N ARG A 103 -21.07 -13.39 84.74
CA ARG A 103 -19.67 -13.06 85.01
C ARG A 103 -18.76 -13.78 84.02
N GLU A 104 -17.88 -13.04 83.38
CA GLU A 104 -16.78 -13.56 82.58
C GLU A 104 -15.47 -13.49 83.38
N LEU A 105 -14.78 -14.61 83.48
CA LEU A 105 -13.50 -14.75 84.17
C LEU A 105 -12.47 -15.22 83.15
N ALA A 106 -11.38 -14.47 83.00
CA ALA A 106 -10.33 -14.77 82.02
C ALA A 106 -9.03 -15.15 82.72
N THR A 107 -8.35 -16.17 82.21
CA THR A 107 -7.00 -16.53 82.67
C THR A 107 -5.97 -15.53 82.15
N PRO A 108 -4.73 -15.52 82.69
CA PRO A 108 -3.60 -14.97 81.96
C PRO A 108 -3.37 -15.73 80.64
N LYS A 109 -2.60 -15.12 79.73
CA LYS A 109 -2.16 -15.77 78.50
C LYS A 109 -1.02 -16.76 78.80
N PHE A 110 -1.19 -18.00 78.36
CA PHE A 110 -0.21 -19.06 78.48
C PHE A 110 0.54 -19.26 77.17
N GLU A 111 1.86 -19.30 77.21
CA GLU A 111 2.68 -19.49 76.00
C GLU A 111 2.96 -20.97 75.74
N PHE A 112 2.86 -21.38 74.47
CA PHE A 112 3.32 -22.67 73.96
C PHE A 112 4.02 -22.48 72.61
N VAL A 113 4.79 -23.46 72.17
CA VAL A 113 5.56 -23.38 70.92
C VAL A 113 5.06 -24.43 69.93
N ILE A 114 4.78 -24.01 68.71
CA ILE A 114 4.50 -24.87 67.56
C ILE A 114 5.75 -24.91 66.68
N GLU A 115 6.47 -26.03 66.67
CA GLU A 115 7.61 -26.23 65.77
C GLU A 115 7.16 -26.81 64.42
N SER A 116 7.79 -26.34 63.34
CA SER A 116 7.55 -26.87 62.00
C SER A 116 7.97 -28.33 61.91
N GLY A 117 7.02 -29.19 61.56
CA GLY A 117 7.27 -30.55 61.09
C GLY A 117 7.73 -30.58 59.63
N LEU A 118 7.85 -31.78 59.06
CA LEU A 118 8.36 -31.97 57.69
C LEU A 118 7.37 -31.57 56.58
N ASP A 119 6.16 -31.14 56.94
CA ASP A 119 5.14 -30.68 55.99
C ASP A 119 5.25 -29.17 55.74
N GLY A 120 5.21 -28.80 54.45
CA GLY A 120 5.64 -27.50 53.92
C GLY A 120 4.85 -26.28 54.41
N LYS A 121 5.50 -25.11 54.23
CA LYS A 121 4.95 -23.77 54.51
C LYS A 121 3.54 -23.61 53.92
N VAL A 122 2.59 -23.23 54.77
CA VAL A 122 1.23 -22.85 54.37
C VAL A 122 1.18 -21.34 54.12
N ALA A 123 0.34 -20.92 53.18
CA ALA A 123 0.07 -19.52 52.87
C ALA A 123 -0.54 -18.80 54.07
N THR A 124 -0.14 -17.55 54.29
CA THR A 124 -0.69 -16.66 55.31
C THR A 124 -2.15 -16.37 54.99
N GLU A 125 -3.09 -16.85 55.80
CA GLU A 125 -4.51 -16.48 55.67
C GLU A 125 -4.73 -15.07 56.25
N VAL A 126 -5.30 -14.17 55.45
CA VAL A 126 -5.68 -12.81 55.87
C VAL A 126 -7.16 -12.82 56.24
N MET A 127 -7.46 -12.71 57.54
CA MET A 127 -8.84 -12.59 58.03
C MET A 127 -9.31 -11.14 57.88
N ILE A 128 -10.37 -10.94 57.09
CA ILE A 128 -11.04 -9.63 56.94
C ILE A 128 -12.04 -9.50 58.09
N HIS A 129 -11.74 -8.62 59.05
CA HIS A 129 -12.59 -8.42 60.23
C HIS A 129 -13.65 -7.32 60.02
N ASP A 130 -13.36 -6.33 59.20
CA ASP A 130 -14.24 -5.22 58.86
C ASP A 130 -13.84 -4.57 57.51
N TRP A 131 -14.65 -3.63 57.03
CA TRP A 131 -14.36 -2.90 55.79
C TRP A 131 -13.03 -2.12 55.90
N THR A 132 -12.65 -1.64 57.09
CA THR A 132 -11.41 -0.87 57.24
C THR A 132 -10.17 -1.72 56.96
N THR A 133 -10.13 -2.96 57.49
CA THR A 133 -9.07 -3.93 57.24
C THR A 133 -9.01 -4.41 55.79
N LEU A 134 -10.16 -4.59 55.14
CA LEU A 134 -10.21 -4.90 53.70
C LEU A 134 -9.64 -3.75 52.84
N THR A 135 -10.00 -2.49 53.14
CA THR A 135 -9.47 -1.35 52.37
C THR A 135 -7.97 -1.15 52.54
N SER A 136 -7.43 -1.35 53.76
CA SER A 136 -5.99 -1.17 53.99
C SER A 136 -5.15 -2.23 53.29
N GLU A 137 -5.63 -3.48 53.26
CA GLU A 137 -4.95 -4.58 52.58
C GLU A 137 -5.06 -4.46 51.05
N ALA A 138 -6.22 -4.04 50.54
CA ALA A 138 -6.39 -3.74 49.12
C ALA A 138 -5.45 -2.60 48.67
N GLN A 139 -5.30 -1.55 49.49
CA GLN A 139 -4.39 -0.45 49.21
C GLN A 139 -2.93 -0.92 49.19
N ARG A 140 -2.51 -1.77 50.14
CA ARG A 140 -1.15 -2.32 50.15
C ARG A 140 -0.86 -3.16 48.90
N TYR A 141 -1.80 -3.99 48.47
CA TYR A 141 -1.66 -4.76 47.22
C TYR A 141 -1.57 -3.86 45.99
N ILE A 142 -2.34 -2.77 45.94
CA ILE A 142 -2.26 -1.78 44.87
C ILE A 142 -0.90 -1.09 44.89
N ASP A 143 -0.41 -0.68 46.06
CA ASP A 143 0.88 0.01 46.19
C ASP A 143 2.05 -0.91 45.77
N ASP A 144 2.03 -2.18 46.18
CA ASP A 144 3.03 -3.18 45.76
C ASP A 144 2.98 -3.45 44.26
N PHE A 145 1.77 -3.52 43.68
CA PHE A 145 1.58 -3.68 42.24
C PHE A 145 2.11 -2.46 41.46
N VAL A 146 1.81 -1.24 41.94
CA VAL A 146 2.28 0.02 41.34
C VAL A 146 3.80 0.11 41.40
N ALA A 147 4.42 -0.29 42.52
CA ALA A 147 5.88 -0.33 42.65
C ALA A 147 6.51 -1.34 41.68
N ALA A 148 5.94 -2.54 41.56
CA ALA A 148 6.41 -3.55 40.61
C ALA A 148 6.24 -3.11 39.15
N GLU A 149 5.16 -2.37 38.84
CA GLU A 149 4.94 -1.82 37.50
C GLU A 149 5.94 -0.70 37.17
N ALA A 150 6.27 0.15 38.14
CA ALA A 150 7.31 1.17 37.98
C ALA A 150 8.70 0.57 37.70
N ASP A 151 9.04 -0.55 38.36
CA ASP A 151 10.28 -1.29 38.12
C ASP A 151 10.29 -1.94 36.72
N ARG A 152 9.16 -2.51 36.29
CA ARG A 152 8.99 -3.06 34.93
C ARG A 152 9.16 -1.97 33.87
N GLN A 153 8.53 -0.81 34.06
CA GLN A 153 8.59 0.33 33.16
C GLN A 153 10.04 0.85 33.03
N THR A 154 10.73 1.02 34.16
CA THR A 154 12.13 1.45 34.21
C THR A 154 13.05 0.47 33.45
N THR A 155 12.80 -0.83 33.61
CA THR A 155 13.55 -1.88 32.90
C THR A 155 13.29 -1.84 31.40
N PHE A 156 12.04 -1.63 30.98
CA PHE A 156 11.67 -1.48 29.57
C PHE A 156 12.34 -0.26 28.94
N GLU A 157 12.27 0.91 29.59
CA GLU A 157 12.88 2.15 29.13
C GLU A 157 14.41 2.04 29.01
N THR A 158 15.06 1.39 29.98
CA THR A 158 16.50 1.12 29.93
C THR A 158 16.87 0.23 28.75
N ASN A 159 16.10 -0.82 28.51
CA ASN A 159 16.32 -1.73 27.38
C ASN A 159 16.11 -1.03 26.03
N GLU A 160 15.08 -0.17 25.92
CA GLU A 160 14.82 0.59 24.70
C GLU A 160 15.93 1.62 24.43
N SER A 161 16.38 2.34 25.47
CA SER A 161 17.54 3.24 25.37
C SER A 161 18.80 2.51 24.90
N ASN A 162 19.08 1.31 25.43
CA ASN A 162 20.23 0.51 25.00
C ASN A 162 20.13 0.04 23.55
N ARG A 163 18.93 -0.39 23.11
CA ARG A 163 18.67 -0.75 21.71
C ARG A 163 18.91 0.46 20.79
N GLN A 164 18.40 1.63 21.16
CA GLN A 164 18.52 2.84 20.37
C GLN A 164 19.97 3.32 20.26
N GLN A 165 20.74 3.28 21.36
CA GLN A 165 22.19 3.59 21.33
C GLN A 165 22.96 2.63 20.43
N THR A 166 22.66 1.33 20.50
CA THR A 166 23.29 0.31 19.65
C THR A 166 22.99 0.55 18.17
N PHE A 167 21.74 0.86 17.84
CA PHE A 167 21.33 1.20 16.48
C PHE A 167 22.05 2.45 15.97
N GLN A 168 22.10 3.53 16.76
CA GLN A 168 22.76 4.79 16.39
C GLN A 168 24.26 4.61 16.15
N ALA A 169 24.93 3.80 16.99
CA ALA A 169 26.34 3.46 16.80
C ALA A 169 26.58 2.68 15.50
N ASN A 170 25.73 1.69 15.21
CA ASN A 170 25.81 0.90 13.97
C ASN A 170 25.55 1.74 12.71
N GLU A 171 24.55 2.63 12.76
CA GLU A 171 24.22 3.50 11.64
C GLU A 171 25.31 4.55 11.39
N SER A 172 25.93 5.09 12.46
CA SER A 172 27.09 5.97 12.36
C SER A 172 28.28 5.25 11.72
N ALA A 173 28.57 4.00 12.11
CA ALA A 173 29.63 3.21 11.50
C ALA A 173 29.36 2.91 10.01
N ARG A 174 28.12 2.59 9.66
CA ARG A 174 27.70 2.39 8.26
C ARG A 174 27.91 3.66 7.42
N GLN A 175 27.55 4.82 7.95
CA GLN A 175 27.73 6.11 7.26
C GLN A 175 29.20 6.45 7.05
N THR A 176 30.05 6.24 8.06
CA THR A 176 31.51 6.43 7.92
C THR A 176 32.07 5.54 6.82
N ASN A 177 31.71 4.25 6.81
CA ASN A 177 32.17 3.31 5.78
C ASN A 177 31.69 3.70 4.37
N GLU A 178 30.46 4.18 4.25
CA GLU A 178 29.92 4.62 2.95
C GLU A 178 30.61 5.90 2.45
N ASN A 179 30.90 6.85 3.34
CA ASN A 179 31.66 8.05 3.00
C ASN A 179 33.09 7.72 2.57
N GLU A 180 33.76 6.76 3.24
CA GLU A 180 35.07 6.26 2.81
C GLU A 180 35.00 5.60 1.42
N ARG A 181 33.96 4.79 1.17
CA ARG A 181 33.74 4.18 -0.14
C ARG A 181 33.55 5.23 -1.25
N ILE A 182 32.77 6.28 -0.99
CA ILE A 182 32.54 7.39 -1.92
C ILE A 182 33.85 8.13 -2.18
N SER A 183 34.59 8.51 -1.13
CA SER A 183 35.87 9.21 -1.28
C SER A 183 36.90 8.40 -2.07
N ASN A 184 36.94 7.08 -1.89
CA ASN A 184 37.82 6.19 -2.65
C ASN A 184 37.43 6.12 -4.14
N GLU A 185 36.13 6.10 -4.44
CA GLU A 185 35.64 6.08 -5.82
C GLU A 185 35.88 7.44 -6.52
N GLU A 186 35.68 8.55 -5.81
CA GLU A 186 36.02 9.89 -6.30
C GLU A 186 37.51 10.02 -6.60
N ALA A 187 38.39 9.52 -5.72
CA ALA A 187 39.83 9.49 -5.96
C ALA A 187 40.20 8.63 -7.19
N ARG A 188 39.54 7.48 -7.37
CA ARG A 188 39.72 6.61 -8.55
C ARG A 188 39.31 7.32 -9.84
N GLN A 189 38.18 8.02 -9.83
CA GLN A 189 37.69 8.77 -10.98
C GLN A 189 38.58 9.98 -11.30
N ALA A 190 39.05 10.71 -10.28
CA ALA A 190 39.97 11.83 -10.45
C ALA A 190 41.30 11.36 -11.07
N LEU A 191 41.87 10.25 -10.58
CA LEU A 191 43.07 9.65 -11.17
C LEU A 191 42.84 9.23 -12.63
N TYR A 192 41.69 8.64 -12.94
CA TYR A 192 41.34 8.26 -14.31
C TYR A 192 41.22 9.48 -15.23
N HIS A 193 40.59 10.56 -14.76
CA HIS A 193 40.52 11.83 -15.48
C HIS A 193 41.91 12.48 -15.68
N GLU A 194 42.76 12.47 -14.65
CA GLU A 194 44.13 12.97 -14.74
C GLU A 194 44.95 12.17 -15.77
N LEU A 195 44.82 10.85 -15.82
CA LEU A 195 45.50 10.01 -16.81
C LEU A 195 45.02 10.25 -18.26
N LEU A 196 43.75 10.65 -18.42
CA LEU A 196 43.21 11.08 -19.72
C LEU A 196 43.73 12.46 -20.11
N GLU A 197 43.72 13.43 -19.19
CA GLU A 197 44.19 14.80 -19.45
C GLU A 197 45.69 14.89 -19.68
N THR A 198 46.49 14.09 -18.97
CA THR A 198 47.95 14.03 -19.13
C THR A 198 48.38 13.25 -20.37
N GLY A 199 47.45 12.61 -21.09
CA GLY A 199 47.74 11.81 -22.28
C GLY A 199 48.51 10.52 -22.00
N VAL A 200 48.77 10.18 -20.73
CA VAL A 200 49.52 8.97 -20.34
C VAL A 200 48.80 7.69 -20.77
N LEU A 201 47.46 7.68 -20.73
CA LEU A 201 46.65 6.59 -21.25
C LEU A 201 46.88 6.38 -22.76
N GLN A 202 46.94 7.48 -23.52
CA GLN A 202 47.23 7.44 -24.95
C GLN A 202 48.66 6.93 -25.21
N THR A 203 49.65 7.38 -24.43
CA THR A 203 51.04 6.91 -24.53
C THR A 203 51.15 5.41 -24.26
N ASN A 204 50.54 4.91 -23.19
CA ASN A 204 50.55 3.48 -22.84
C ASN A 204 49.85 2.61 -23.91
N ILE A 205 48.74 3.12 -24.47
CA ILE A 205 48.05 2.45 -25.58
C ILE A 205 48.96 2.42 -26.82
N ASN A 206 49.60 3.53 -27.16
CA ASN A 206 50.48 3.64 -28.32
C ASN A 206 51.71 2.73 -28.19
N GLU A 207 52.35 2.66 -27.02
CA GLU A 207 53.47 1.74 -26.76
C GLU A 207 53.05 0.28 -26.93
N LYS A 208 51.85 -0.07 -26.43
CA LYS A 208 51.32 -1.43 -26.55
C LYS A 208 50.93 -1.75 -28.00
N LEU A 209 50.37 -0.78 -28.73
CA LEU A 209 50.09 -0.91 -30.16
C LEU A 209 51.39 -1.12 -30.95
N GLN A 210 52.44 -0.34 -30.65
CA GLN A 210 53.74 -0.45 -31.30
C GLN A 210 54.40 -1.81 -31.06
N SER A 211 54.38 -2.33 -29.82
CA SER A 211 54.88 -3.69 -29.53
C SER A 211 54.10 -4.79 -30.26
N LEU A 212 52.77 -4.63 -30.41
CA LEU A 212 51.96 -5.54 -31.22
C LEU A 212 52.31 -5.43 -32.71
N GLU A 213 52.48 -4.21 -33.24
CA GLU A 213 52.89 -4.00 -34.63
C GLU A 213 54.27 -4.64 -34.89
N GLU A 214 55.24 -4.47 -34.00
CA GLU A 214 56.56 -5.10 -34.08
C GLU A 214 56.49 -6.63 -34.05
N GLU A 215 55.55 -7.21 -33.27
CA GLU A 215 55.37 -8.67 -33.19
C GLU A 215 54.67 -9.25 -34.44
N TYR A 216 53.63 -8.56 -34.94
CA TYR A 216 52.72 -9.11 -35.95
C TYR A 216 53.03 -8.66 -37.38
N ALA A 217 53.67 -7.51 -37.61
CA ALA A 217 54.08 -7.07 -38.94
C ALA A 217 55.00 -8.06 -39.69
N PRO A 218 56.05 -8.66 -39.06
CA PRO A 218 56.87 -9.66 -39.75
C PRO A 218 56.07 -10.93 -40.07
N LYS A 219 55.17 -11.38 -39.18
CA LYS A 219 54.29 -12.53 -39.42
C LYS A 219 53.33 -12.26 -40.58
N LEU A 220 52.75 -11.07 -40.65
CA LEU A 220 51.87 -10.66 -41.75
C LEU A 220 52.64 -10.58 -43.08
N THR A 221 53.87 -10.07 -43.05
CA THR A 221 54.75 -10.04 -44.23
C THR A 221 55.07 -11.45 -44.72
N GLU A 222 55.36 -12.38 -43.81
CA GLU A 222 55.60 -13.79 -44.13
C GLU A 222 54.36 -14.45 -44.72
N VAL A 223 53.18 -14.27 -44.11
CA VAL A 223 51.91 -14.79 -44.63
C VAL A 223 51.60 -14.21 -46.01
N THR A 224 51.86 -12.92 -46.23
CA THR A 224 51.68 -12.27 -47.53
C THR A 224 52.63 -12.83 -48.58
N ALA A 225 53.89 -13.10 -48.21
CA ALA A 225 54.86 -13.74 -49.09
C ALA A 225 54.46 -15.20 -49.43
N GLN A 226 54.00 -15.96 -48.44
CA GLN A 226 53.48 -17.32 -48.64
C GLN A 226 52.23 -17.31 -49.55
N LEU A 227 51.34 -16.34 -49.37
CA LEU A 227 50.17 -16.17 -50.22
C LEU A 227 50.57 -15.79 -51.65
N ALA A 228 51.53 -14.88 -51.82
CA ALA A 228 52.07 -14.51 -53.14
C ALA A 228 52.73 -15.71 -53.83
N GLN A 229 53.49 -16.53 -53.10
CA GLN A 229 54.10 -17.76 -53.62
C GLN A 229 53.03 -18.79 -53.99
N THR A 230 52.00 -18.95 -53.16
CA THR A 230 50.85 -19.83 -53.44
C THR A 230 50.10 -19.36 -54.69
N LYS A 231 49.90 -18.05 -54.83
CA LYS A 231 49.30 -17.43 -56.02
C LYS A 231 50.16 -17.65 -57.26
N GLN A 232 51.48 -17.55 -57.14
CA GLN A 232 52.39 -17.84 -58.24
C GLN A 232 52.29 -19.30 -58.69
N VAL A 233 52.34 -20.25 -57.75
CA VAL A 233 52.20 -21.68 -58.04
C VAL A 233 50.82 -21.99 -58.66
N PHE A 234 49.76 -21.35 -58.17
CA PHE A 234 48.43 -21.45 -58.75
C PHE A 234 48.40 -20.91 -60.19
N ASN A 235 48.95 -19.71 -60.41
CA ASN A 235 49.03 -19.11 -61.74
C ASN A 235 49.89 -19.92 -62.70
N GLU A 236 51.01 -20.50 -62.27
CA GLU A 236 51.83 -21.41 -63.09
C GLU A 236 51.06 -22.68 -63.45
N SER A 237 50.25 -23.20 -62.52
CA SER A 237 49.36 -24.34 -62.75
C SER A 237 48.24 -24.01 -63.73
N VAL A 238 47.62 -22.83 -63.59
CA VAL A 238 46.62 -22.30 -64.53
C VAL A 238 47.25 -22.03 -65.89
N SER A 239 48.45 -21.45 -65.94
CA SER A 239 49.19 -21.16 -67.18
C SER A 239 49.43 -22.44 -67.97
N LYS A 240 49.85 -23.53 -67.31
CA LYS A 240 49.97 -24.86 -67.93
C LYS A 240 48.64 -25.43 -68.45
N VAL A 241 47.51 -25.07 -67.84
CA VAL A 241 46.17 -25.47 -68.30
C VAL A 241 45.70 -24.60 -69.48
N THR A 242 46.14 -23.34 -69.56
CA THR A 242 45.84 -22.42 -70.66
C THR A 242 46.82 -22.49 -71.83
N GLU A 243 48.05 -23.02 -71.67
CA GLU A 243 48.98 -23.32 -72.77
C GLU A 243 48.48 -24.46 -73.67
N ASP A 244 47.61 -25.35 -73.16
CA ASP A 244 46.92 -26.40 -73.93
C ASP A 244 45.58 -25.91 -74.56
N SER A 245 45.24 -24.62 -74.44
CA SER A 245 44.01 -24.05 -74.97
C SER A 245 44.29 -22.94 -76.00
N GLU A 246 44.32 -23.31 -77.29
CA GLU A 246 44.66 -22.44 -78.44
C GLU A 246 43.76 -21.19 -78.61
N VAL A 247 42.68 -21.05 -77.84
CA VAL A 247 41.64 -20.03 -78.03
C VAL A 247 42.02 -18.66 -77.42
N ILE A 248 43.01 -18.59 -76.51
CA ILE A 248 43.23 -17.38 -75.68
C ILE A 248 44.33 -16.44 -76.22
N LEU A 249 45.12 -16.84 -77.22
CA LEU A 249 46.19 -16.01 -77.79
C LEU A 249 45.71 -14.89 -78.74
N ALA A 250 44.40 -14.79 -79.01
CA ALA A 250 43.85 -13.83 -79.98
C ALA A 250 43.25 -12.54 -79.36
N ARG A 251 43.45 -12.28 -78.07
CA ARG A 251 42.76 -11.17 -77.36
C ARG A 251 43.67 -10.15 -76.68
N GLY A 252 44.94 -10.09 -77.11
CA GLY A 252 46.02 -9.38 -76.42
C GLY A 252 46.31 -7.94 -76.86
N GLU A 253 45.49 -7.27 -77.67
CA GLU A 253 45.84 -5.94 -78.19
C GLU A 253 44.63 -4.98 -78.23
N GLU A 254 44.15 -4.49 -77.07
CA GLU A 254 43.56 -3.14 -76.91
C GLU A 254 43.65 -2.72 -75.42
N GLU A 255 43.92 -1.44 -75.14
CA GLU A 255 44.01 -0.85 -73.79
C GLU A 255 42.88 -1.35 -72.88
N THR A 256 43.24 -2.14 -71.87
CA THR A 256 42.26 -2.95 -71.15
C THR A 256 41.28 -2.10 -70.34
N LEU A 257 40.02 -2.57 -70.32
CA LEU A 257 38.99 -2.19 -69.36
C LEU A 257 39.51 -2.13 -67.91
N GLY A 258 40.56 -2.89 -67.57
CA GLY A 258 41.19 -2.96 -66.25
C GLY A 258 41.65 -1.60 -65.73
N VAL A 259 42.33 -0.79 -66.54
CA VAL A 259 42.81 0.54 -66.08
C VAL A 259 41.66 1.52 -65.82
N ARG A 260 40.49 1.31 -66.45
CA ARG A 260 39.29 2.12 -66.18
C ARG A 260 38.49 1.60 -64.97
N LEU A 261 38.55 0.30 -64.69
CA LEU A 261 38.00 -0.33 -63.49
C LEU A 261 38.83 -0.01 -62.24
N ASP A 262 40.16 -0.08 -62.31
CA ASP A 262 41.03 0.23 -61.15
C ASP A 262 40.79 1.65 -60.64
N LYS A 263 40.65 2.62 -61.55
CA LYS A 263 40.31 4.02 -61.20
C LYS A 263 38.86 4.21 -60.73
N ALA A 264 37.97 3.26 -60.97
CA ALA A 264 36.60 3.29 -60.47
C ALA A 264 36.53 2.67 -59.07
N ASP A 265 37.21 1.54 -58.86
CA ASP A 265 37.36 0.88 -57.57
C ASP A 265 38.05 1.80 -56.55
N ASP A 266 39.09 2.53 -56.95
CA ASP A 266 39.75 3.52 -56.07
C ASP A 266 38.80 4.66 -55.64
N ARG A 267 37.88 5.08 -56.52
CA ARG A 267 36.90 6.14 -56.20
C ARG A 267 35.75 5.63 -55.35
N ASP A 268 35.31 4.40 -55.56
CA ASP A 268 34.27 3.78 -54.76
C ASP A 268 34.78 3.49 -53.34
N ALA A 269 36.04 3.07 -53.19
CA ALA A 269 36.68 2.89 -51.87
C ALA A 269 36.80 4.20 -51.08
N GLU A 270 37.22 5.29 -51.72
CA GLU A 270 37.29 6.62 -51.06
C GLU A 270 35.89 7.15 -50.69
N GLN A 271 34.86 6.80 -51.48
CA GLN A 271 33.48 7.19 -51.21
C GLN A 271 32.87 6.39 -50.05
N ASP A 272 33.17 5.10 -49.94
CA ASP A 272 32.74 4.24 -48.84
C ASP A 272 33.38 4.67 -47.51
N GLU A 273 34.68 5.01 -47.48
CA GLU A 273 35.36 5.51 -46.28
C GLU A 273 34.75 6.84 -45.78
N ARG A 274 34.36 7.72 -46.71
CA ARG A 274 33.66 8.98 -46.40
C ARG A 274 32.24 8.76 -45.90
N LEU A 275 31.54 7.73 -46.40
CA LEU A 275 30.20 7.35 -45.94
C LEU A 275 30.26 6.77 -44.53
N ASP A 276 31.20 5.86 -44.24
CA ASP A 276 31.41 5.28 -42.91
C ASP A 276 31.72 6.36 -41.87
N THR A 277 32.61 7.29 -42.21
CA THR A 277 32.96 8.41 -41.32
C THR A 277 31.73 9.30 -41.05
N ALA A 278 30.94 9.61 -42.08
CA ALA A 278 29.74 10.43 -41.94
C ALA A 278 28.64 9.71 -41.11
N GLU A 279 28.47 8.39 -41.28
CA GLU A 279 27.55 7.61 -40.45
C GLU A 279 27.99 7.56 -38.99
N GLN A 280 29.29 7.41 -38.74
CA GLN A 280 29.86 7.46 -37.39
C GLN A 280 29.62 8.82 -36.72
N ASP A 281 29.84 9.92 -37.44
CA ASP A 281 29.57 11.28 -36.96
C ASP A 281 28.09 11.55 -36.68
N ILE A 282 27.19 11.08 -37.57
CA ILE A 282 25.74 11.18 -37.37
C ILE A 282 25.30 10.40 -36.11
N ASN A 283 25.85 9.20 -35.90
CA ASN A 283 25.53 8.37 -34.74
C ASN A 283 26.06 8.99 -33.44
N ASN A 284 27.27 9.53 -33.44
CA ASN A 284 27.84 10.26 -32.30
C ASN A 284 27.01 11.50 -31.95
N ASN A 285 26.59 12.27 -32.96
CA ASN A 285 25.75 13.45 -32.77
C ASN A 285 24.35 13.10 -32.23
N LYS A 286 23.70 12.04 -32.76
CA LYS A 286 22.42 11.53 -32.23
C LYS A 286 22.55 11.11 -30.76
N LEU A 287 23.65 10.45 -30.40
CA LEU A 287 23.92 10.03 -29.03
C LEU A 287 24.12 11.24 -28.10
N ALA A 288 24.87 12.26 -28.55
CA ALA A 288 25.07 13.51 -27.80
C ALA A 288 23.75 14.27 -27.59
N VAL A 289 22.91 14.40 -28.62
CA VAL A 289 21.59 15.04 -28.52
C VAL A 289 20.67 14.26 -27.59
N THR A 290 20.71 12.93 -27.63
CA THR A 290 19.93 12.07 -26.74
C THR A 290 20.37 12.22 -25.28
N ARG A 291 21.68 12.29 -25.02
CA ARG A 291 22.24 12.55 -23.68
C ARG A 291 21.86 13.93 -23.17
N ALA A 292 22.04 14.98 -23.97
CA ALA A 292 21.66 16.35 -23.60
C ALA A 292 20.15 16.48 -23.33
N SER A 293 19.30 15.81 -24.12
CA SER A 293 17.85 15.78 -23.90
C SER A 293 17.48 15.04 -22.61
N LYS A 294 18.22 13.98 -22.26
CA LYS A 294 18.06 13.26 -21.00
C LYS A 294 18.51 14.12 -19.81
N GLU A 295 19.69 14.72 -19.88
CA GLU A 295 20.25 15.58 -18.83
C GLU A 295 19.35 16.80 -18.57
N THR A 296 18.86 17.48 -19.61
CA THR A 296 17.93 18.61 -19.45
C THR A 296 16.60 18.18 -18.82
N LYS A 297 16.11 16.97 -19.11
CA LYS A 297 14.91 16.40 -18.48
C LYS A 297 15.16 16.01 -17.01
N ASP A 298 16.32 15.43 -16.72
CA ASP A 298 16.74 15.07 -15.36
C ASP A 298 16.95 16.34 -14.51
N LEU A 299 17.54 17.40 -15.08
CA LEU A 299 17.65 18.74 -14.48
C LEU A 299 16.27 19.38 -14.26
N ALA A 300 15.36 19.33 -15.23
CA ALA A 300 14.00 19.84 -15.08
C ALA A 300 13.21 19.08 -14.00
N ALA A 301 13.35 17.75 -13.93
CA ALA A 301 12.77 16.92 -12.87
C ALA A 301 13.38 17.24 -11.49
N THR A 302 14.67 17.54 -11.43
CA THR A 302 15.36 17.94 -10.20
C THR A 302 14.92 19.34 -9.75
N LEU A 303 14.83 20.30 -10.68
CA LEU A 303 14.42 21.69 -10.43
C LEU A 303 12.94 21.83 -10.03
N SER A 304 12.05 20.98 -10.57
CA SER A 304 10.64 20.96 -10.18
C SER A 304 10.42 20.62 -8.70
N ASN A 305 11.39 19.95 -8.06
CA ASN A 305 11.34 19.58 -6.64
C ASN A 305 12.12 20.55 -5.74
N VAL A 306 12.76 21.57 -6.32
CA VAL A 306 13.44 22.61 -5.55
C VAL A 306 12.40 23.58 -5.04
N ASN A 307 12.30 23.68 -3.72
CA ASN A 307 11.52 24.70 -3.04
C ASN A 307 12.23 26.07 -3.13
N VAL A 308 12.30 26.63 -4.34
CA VAL A 308 13.06 27.86 -4.64
C VAL A 308 12.58 29.02 -3.75
N ASN A 309 11.29 29.05 -3.43
CA ASN A 309 10.66 30.07 -2.60
C ASN A 309 10.79 29.80 -1.09
N GLN A 310 11.40 28.68 -0.70
CA GLN A 310 11.56 28.26 0.70
C GLN A 310 10.21 28.21 1.44
N GLU A 311 9.16 27.77 0.76
CA GLU A 311 7.83 27.62 1.34
C GLU A 311 7.85 26.58 2.47
N ALA A 312 6.98 26.76 3.46
CA ALA A 312 6.94 25.85 4.61
C ALA A 312 6.44 24.44 4.24
N LYS A 313 5.62 24.33 3.20
CA LYS A 313 5.09 23.06 2.70
C LYS A 313 5.46 22.90 1.22
N GLN A 314 5.69 21.65 0.80
CA GLN A 314 5.82 21.27 -0.61
C GLN A 314 4.62 20.41 -1.03
N THR A 315 4.33 20.40 -2.33
CA THR A 315 3.28 19.57 -2.93
C THR A 315 3.91 18.55 -3.88
N LEU A 316 3.49 17.29 -3.75
CA LEU A 316 3.79 16.20 -4.67
C LEU A 316 2.51 15.79 -5.40
N GLU A 317 2.50 15.94 -6.72
CA GLU A 317 1.41 15.52 -7.60
C GLU A 317 1.66 14.10 -8.13
N THR A 318 0.63 13.25 -8.10
CA THR A 318 0.73 11.87 -8.60
C THR A 318 -0.63 11.34 -9.05
N ASN A 319 -0.62 10.49 -10.08
CA ASN A 319 -1.80 9.70 -10.48
C ASN A 319 -1.67 8.24 -10.04
N ALA A 320 -0.56 7.86 -9.41
CA ALA A 320 -0.34 6.52 -8.93
C ALA A 320 -1.08 6.28 -7.62
N ASN A 321 -1.45 5.03 -7.37
CA ASN A 321 -1.99 4.61 -6.07
C ASN A 321 -0.90 4.46 -5.00
N ILE A 322 0.37 4.57 -5.37
CA ILE A 322 1.51 4.54 -4.45
C ILE A 322 2.40 5.74 -4.76
N ALA A 323 2.77 6.48 -3.72
CA ALA A 323 3.63 7.65 -3.81
C ALA A 323 4.73 7.60 -2.74
N SER A 324 5.98 7.77 -3.15
CA SER A 324 7.11 7.89 -2.22
C SER A 324 7.34 9.35 -1.87
N LEU A 325 7.35 9.66 -0.58
CA LEU A 325 7.67 10.99 -0.08
C LEU A 325 9.18 11.22 -0.12
N PRO A 326 9.66 12.45 -0.38
CA PRO A 326 11.08 12.73 -0.41
C PRO A 326 11.69 12.72 1.01
N VAL A 327 13.02 12.72 1.08
CA VAL A 327 13.76 12.72 2.36
C VAL A 327 13.49 13.99 3.19
N ASN A 328 13.14 15.09 2.55
CA ASN A 328 12.81 16.34 3.21
C ASN A 328 11.34 16.48 3.58
N ALA A 329 10.52 15.43 3.41
CA ALA A 329 9.17 15.41 3.97
C ALA A 329 9.24 15.38 5.49
N GLY A 330 8.95 16.52 6.13
CA GLY A 330 8.95 16.67 7.58
C GLY A 330 7.91 15.77 8.25
N ASN A 331 8.26 15.23 9.41
CA ASN A 331 7.38 14.37 10.19
C ASN A 331 6.23 15.18 10.79
N GLY A 332 5.07 15.19 10.13
CA GLY A 332 3.95 16.08 10.46
C GLY A 332 2.71 15.83 9.59
N ALA A 333 1.68 16.66 9.73
CA ALA A 333 0.43 16.49 9.00
C ALA A 333 0.66 16.40 7.48
N LEU A 334 -0.01 15.43 6.86
CA LEU A 334 -0.04 15.24 5.42
C LEU A 334 -1.42 15.65 4.90
N ASP A 335 -1.45 16.69 4.07
CA ASP A 335 -2.68 17.18 3.46
C ASP A 335 -2.86 16.47 2.12
N ALA A 336 -3.79 15.50 2.04
CA ALA A 336 -4.10 14.79 0.82
C ALA A 336 -5.32 15.41 0.12
N THR A 337 -5.14 15.84 -1.12
CA THR A 337 -6.23 16.27 -2.00
C THR A 337 -6.39 15.26 -3.12
N ILE A 338 -7.63 14.86 -3.40
CA ILE A 338 -7.95 13.79 -4.35
C ILE A 338 -8.94 14.33 -5.37
N LYS A 339 -8.59 14.28 -6.66
CA LYS A 339 -9.43 14.76 -7.75
C LYS A 339 -9.96 13.62 -8.60
N GLY A 340 -11.13 13.86 -9.17
CA GLY A 340 -11.79 12.95 -10.07
C GLY A 340 -11.04 12.73 -11.36
N PHE A 341 -11.29 11.57 -11.95
CA PHE A 341 -10.85 11.23 -13.29
C PHE A 341 -11.92 10.35 -13.92
N THR A 342 -12.34 10.64 -15.15
CA THR A 342 -13.38 9.87 -15.84
C THR A 342 -12.88 9.49 -17.22
N ALA A 343 -13.04 8.21 -17.55
CA ALA A 343 -12.58 7.65 -18.82
C ALA A 343 -13.59 6.63 -19.34
N THR A 344 -13.61 6.48 -20.67
CA THR A 344 -14.45 5.49 -21.34
C THR A 344 -13.58 4.43 -21.98
N GLN A 345 -13.80 3.19 -21.59
CA GLN A 345 -13.21 2.03 -22.25
C GLN A 345 -13.87 1.81 -23.61
N LEU A 346 -13.10 1.97 -24.68
CA LEU A 346 -13.61 1.79 -26.05
C LEU A 346 -13.82 0.31 -26.39
N ILE A 347 -13.07 -0.59 -25.74
CA ILE A 347 -13.16 -2.03 -25.94
C ILE A 347 -14.06 -2.65 -24.87
N LYS A 348 -15.27 -3.02 -25.28
CA LYS A 348 -16.17 -3.84 -24.45
C LYS A 348 -15.66 -5.29 -24.38
N ASN A 349 -15.83 -5.93 -23.22
CA ASN A 349 -15.45 -7.33 -22.95
C ASN A 349 -13.93 -7.60 -23.09
N GLY A 350 -13.09 -6.63 -22.73
CA GLY A 350 -11.63 -6.76 -22.78
C GLY A 350 -11.04 -7.63 -21.66
N ASP A 351 -11.83 -7.89 -20.62
CA ASP A 351 -11.61 -8.85 -19.51
C ASP A 351 -12.16 -10.25 -19.79
N PHE A 352 -12.79 -10.45 -20.96
CA PHE A 352 -13.33 -11.73 -21.42
C PHE A 352 -14.36 -12.40 -20.51
N SER A 353 -14.99 -11.64 -19.61
CA SER A 353 -16.05 -12.15 -18.73
C SER A 353 -17.31 -12.58 -19.50
N ASP A 354 -17.50 -12.06 -20.71
CA ASP A 354 -18.55 -12.46 -21.67
C ASP A 354 -17.99 -13.30 -22.83
N GLY A 355 -17.03 -14.18 -22.52
CA GLY A 355 -16.42 -15.09 -23.49
C GLY A 355 -15.74 -14.34 -24.65
N THR A 356 -15.90 -14.82 -25.88
CA THR A 356 -15.28 -14.21 -27.08
C THR A 356 -16.10 -13.08 -27.69
N THR A 357 -17.20 -12.65 -27.05
CA THR A 357 -18.14 -11.67 -27.62
C THR A 357 -17.41 -10.40 -28.07
N GLY A 358 -17.57 -10.08 -29.36
CA GLY A 358 -16.96 -8.91 -30.00
C GLY A 358 -15.56 -9.12 -30.56
N PHE A 359 -14.85 -10.18 -30.17
CA PHE A 359 -13.51 -10.51 -30.68
C PHE A 359 -13.60 -11.47 -31.85
N ALA A 360 -12.73 -11.28 -32.85
CA ALA A 360 -12.61 -12.18 -33.98
C ALA A 360 -11.21 -12.80 -34.03
N ALA A 361 -11.13 -14.07 -34.40
CA ALA A 361 -9.85 -14.70 -34.69
C ALA A 361 -9.22 -14.10 -35.96
N ARG A 362 -7.89 -14.00 -35.98
CA ARG A 362 -7.15 -13.72 -37.23
C ARG A 362 -7.16 -14.95 -38.14
N PRO A 363 -6.96 -14.77 -39.46
CA PRO A 363 -6.85 -15.90 -40.39
C PRO A 363 -5.80 -16.92 -39.92
N GLY A 364 -6.17 -18.21 -39.92
CA GLY A 364 -5.30 -19.30 -39.46
C GLY A 364 -5.17 -19.41 -37.93
N SER A 365 -6.07 -18.79 -37.16
CA SER A 365 -6.13 -18.89 -35.69
C SER A 365 -7.50 -19.35 -35.20
N THR A 366 -7.53 -19.93 -34.00
CA THR A 366 -8.74 -20.15 -33.19
C THR A 366 -8.64 -19.39 -31.89
N ILE A 367 -9.77 -18.90 -31.38
CA ILE A 367 -9.84 -18.21 -30.09
C ILE A 367 -10.87 -18.90 -29.19
N THR A 368 -10.52 -19.08 -27.92
CA THR A 368 -11.38 -19.66 -26.88
C THR A 368 -11.14 -18.92 -25.57
N VAL A 369 -12.13 -18.88 -24.67
CA VAL A 369 -11.96 -18.28 -23.34
C VAL A 369 -11.96 -19.39 -22.30
N ASN A 370 -10.98 -19.34 -21.39
CA ASN A 370 -10.83 -20.24 -20.26
C ASN A 370 -10.72 -19.41 -18.98
N GLY A 371 -11.78 -19.39 -18.17
CA GLY A 371 -11.93 -18.39 -17.11
C GLY A 371 -12.08 -16.98 -17.70
N SER A 372 -11.19 -16.06 -17.32
CA SER A 372 -11.11 -14.67 -17.85
C SER A 372 -9.92 -14.47 -18.79
N ILE A 373 -9.36 -15.56 -19.33
CA ILE A 373 -8.20 -15.51 -20.23
C ILE A 373 -8.63 -15.95 -21.62
N LEU A 374 -8.36 -15.12 -22.63
CA LEU A 374 -8.51 -15.48 -24.03
C LEU A 374 -7.28 -16.26 -24.50
N GLU A 375 -7.49 -17.53 -24.85
CA GLU A 375 -6.50 -18.39 -25.48
C GLU A 375 -6.60 -18.30 -26.99
N VAL A 376 -5.49 -17.96 -27.65
CA VAL A 376 -5.33 -17.97 -29.10
C VAL A 376 -4.39 -19.10 -29.49
N ARG A 377 -4.82 -19.94 -30.42
CA ARG A 377 -4.04 -21.06 -30.96
C ARG A 377 -3.92 -20.95 -32.48
N ALA A 378 -2.80 -21.42 -33.02
CA ALA A 378 -2.60 -21.53 -34.45
C ALA A 378 -3.19 -22.85 -34.98
N VAL A 379 -3.89 -22.80 -36.12
CA VAL A 379 -4.41 -24.02 -36.79
C VAL A 379 -3.29 -24.73 -37.55
N THR A 380 -2.38 -23.95 -38.12
CA THR A 380 -1.11 -24.33 -38.75
C THR A 380 -0.06 -23.31 -38.30
N ASP A 381 1.24 -23.61 -38.42
CA ASP A 381 2.30 -22.64 -38.09
C ASP A 381 1.99 -21.28 -38.74
N ASN A 382 1.83 -20.25 -37.91
CA ASN A 382 1.26 -18.99 -38.32
C ASN A 382 2.04 -17.84 -37.67
N PRO A 383 2.79 -17.04 -38.46
CA PRO A 383 3.59 -15.93 -37.94
C PRO A 383 2.73 -14.77 -37.41
N THR A 384 1.41 -14.83 -37.61
CA THR A 384 0.46 -13.78 -37.23
C THR A 384 -0.78 -14.30 -36.53
N ALA A 385 -0.66 -15.42 -35.80
CA ALA A 385 -1.79 -15.96 -35.06
C ALA A 385 -2.24 -14.98 -33.98
N GLY A 386 -3.55 -14.70 -33.92
CA GLY A 386 -4.00 -13.60 -33.07
C GLY A 386 -5.51 -13.43 -32.96
N ALA A 387 -5.89 -12.43 -32.20
CA ALA A 387 -7.25 -11.92 -32.06
C ALA A 387 -7.31 -10.46 -32.53
N GLN A 388 -8.48 -10.02 -32.98
CA GLN A 388 -8.69 -8.65 -33.43
C GLN A 388 -10.04 -8.11 -32.97
N ARG A 389 -10.06 -6.79 -32.76
CA ARG A 389 -11.23 -6.03 -32.35
C ARG A 389 -11.23 -4.69 -33.07
N SER A 390 -12.32 -4.39 -33.75
CA SER A 390 -12.51 -3.12 -34.43
C SER A 390 -13.19 -2.11 -33.51
N PHE A 391 -12.72 -0.87 -33.55
CA PHE A 391 -13.40 0.27 -32.97
C PHE A 391 -13.12 1.50 -33.85
N ILE A 392 -14.02 2.48 -33.83
CA ILE A 392 -13.92 3.68 -34.68
C ILE A 392 -13.78 4.88 -33.77
N GLN A 393 -12.86 5.79 -34.11
CA GLN A 393 -12.64 7.07 -33.46
C GLN A 393 -12.37 8.13 -34.54
N PRO A 394 -12.52 9.43 -34.25
CA PRO A 394 -12.20 10.48 -35.21
C PRO A 394 -10.72 10.46 -35.62
N ILE A 395 -10.48 10.70 -36.91
CA ILE A 395 -9.12 10.86 -37.47
C ILE A 395 -8.40 12.00 -36.73
N GLY A 396 -7.13 11.78 -36.40
CA GLY A 396 -6.28 12.68 -35.62
C GLY A 396 -6.30 12.43 -34.11
N SER A 397 -7.25 11.64 -33.59
CA SER A 397 -7.30 11.31 -32.15
C SER A 397 -6.13 10.44 -31.74
N LYS A 398 -5.49 10.75 -30.61
CA LYS A 398 -4.55 9.83 -29.94
C LYS A 398 -5.30 8.86 -29.06
N VAL A 399 -4.96 7.59 -29.18
CA VAL A 399 -5.56 6.49 -28.42
C VAL A 399 -4.46 5.72 -27.72
N TYR A 400 -4.62 5.54 -26.41
CA TYR A 400 -3.84 4.59 -25.63
C TYR A 400 -4.42 3.20 -25.80
N ILE A 401 -3.57 2.21 -26.03
CA ILE A 401 -3.92 0.79 -26.06
C ILE A 401 -3.03 0.01 -25.11
N GLY A 402 -3.59 -1.04 -24.50
CA GLY A 402 -2.86 -1.93 -23.60
C GLY A 402 -3.46 -3.31 -23.56
N THR A 403 -2.65 -4.29 -23.17
CA THR A 403 -3.10 -5.67 -22.88
C THR A 403 -2.13 -6.31 -21.90
N ARG A 404 -2.62 -7.23 -21.09
CA ARG A 404 -1.79 -8.25 -20.45
C ARG A 404 -1.72 -9.46 -21.36
N TYR A 405 -0.54 -10.06 -21.48
CA TYR A 405 -0.39 -11.25 -22.30
C TYR A 405 0.70 -12.18 -21.78
N ARG A 406 0.61 -13.44 -22.21
CA ARG A 406 1.65 -14.46 -22.04
C ARG A 406 1.77 -15.25 -23.35
N ALA A 407 2.98 -15.40 -23.86
CA ALA A 407 3.21 -16.00 -25.17
C ALA A 407 4.62 -16.59 -25.34
N PRO A 408 4.81 -17.46 -26.36
CA PRO A 408 6.12 -17.69 -26.99
C PRO A 408 6.64 -16.39 -27.65
N ALA A 409 7.94 -16.30 -27.93
CA ALA A 409 8.63 -15.04 -28.29
C ALA A 409 7.96 -14.27 -29.43
N GLY A 410 8.06 -12.93 -29.42
CA GLY A 410 7.75 -12.12 -30.61
C GLY A 410 6.29 -11.68 -30.75
N THR A 411 5.52 -11.66 -29.66
CA THR A 411 4.16 -11.09 -29.64
C THR A 411 4.17 -9.62 -30.05
N ARG A 412 3.12 -9.17 -30.75
CA ARG A 412 2.92 -7.81 -31.22
C ARG A 412 1.51 -7.34 -30.89
N LEU A 413 1.42 -6.26 -30.13
CA LEU A 413 0.21 -5.44 -30.00
C LEU A 413 0.25 -4.35 -31.06
N GLN A 414 -0.82 -4.23 -31.87
CA GLN A 414 -0.87 -3.33 -33.02
C GLN A 414 -2.20 -2.58 -33.15
N LEU A 415 -2.12 -1.27 -33.34
CA LEU A 415 -3.18 -0.49 -34.00
C LEU A 415 -2.90 -0.50 -35.51
N TYR A 416 -3.85 -0.99 -36.29
CA TYR A 416 -3.70 -1.14 -37.74
C TYR A 416 -4.81 -0.40 -38.47
N ASP A 417 -4.43 0.60 -39.26
CA ASP A 417 -5.32 1.46 -40.06
C ASP A 417 -5.29 1.15 -41.56
N GLY A 418 -4.51 0.13 -41.97
CA GLY A 418 -4.30 -0.23 -43.38
C GLY A 418 -2.94 0.21 -43.94
N GLN A 419 -2.17 1.06 -43.25
CA GLN A 419 -0.90 1.60 -43.75
C GLN A 419 0.26 1.41 -42.77
N ALA A 420 0.07 1.68 -41.48
CA ALA A 420 1.11 1.56 -40.46
C ALA A 420 0.58 0.81 -39.22
N GLY A 421 1.50 0.19 -38.47
CA GLY A 421 1.13 -0.40 -37.19
C GLY A 421 2.29 -0.47 -36.22
N TRP A 422 2.07 0.11 -35.04
CA TRP A 422 2.97 0.05 -33.90
C TRP A 422 3.10 -1.40 -33.46
N SER A 423 4.32 -1.89 -33.28
CA SER A 423 4.57 -3.27 -32.84
C SER A 423 5.47 -3.22 -31.63
N TYR A 424 4.97 -3.72 -30.51
CA TYR A 424 5.72 -3.82 -29.28
C TYR A 424 5.96 -5.30 -28.99
N SER A 425 7.24 -5.70 -28.97
CA SER A 425 7.67 -7.07 -28.70
C SER A 425 8.00 -7.26 -27.23
N GLY A 426 7.60 -8.39 -26.64
CA GLY A 426 8.13 -8.81 -25.34
C GLY A 426 8.61 -10.25 -25.32
N SER A 427 9.01 -10.66 -24.12
CA SER A 427 9.78 -11.89 -23.87
C SER A 427 8.89 -13.11 -23.64
N THR A 428 9.52 -14.28 -23.59
CA THR A 428 8.87 -15.60 -23.57
C THR A 428 8.34 -15.99 -22.20
N GLY A 429 7.14 -16.58 -22.16
CA GLY A 429 6.72 -17.51 -21.11
C GLY A 429 6.29 -16.92 -19.76
N GLN A 430 6.23 -15.59 -19.61
CA GLN A 430 5.74 -14.90 -18.40
C GLN A 430 4.63 -13.91 -18.74
N TRP A 431 3.76 -13.62 -17.78
CA TRP A 431 2.76 -12.56 -17.91
C TRP A 431 3.43 -11.19 -17.97
N GLN A 432 3.03 -10.37 -18.94
CA GLN A 432 3.60 -9.04 -19.17
C GLN A 432 2.51 -8.06 -19.60
N ILE A 433 2.74 -6.77 -19.34
CA ILE A 433 1.93 -5.68 -19.87
C ILE A 433 2.58 -5.19 -21.15
N ASN A 434 1.78 -5.07 -22.21
CA ASN A 434 2.17 -4.40 -23.44
C ASN A 434 1.23 -3.23 -23.70
N SER A 435 1.77 -2.04 -23.92
CA SER A 435 0.98 -0.83 -24.11
C SER A 435 1.67 0.19 -25.00
N GLY A 436 0.87 1.06 -25.61
CA GLY A 436 1.33 2.06 -26.57
C GLY A 436 0.31 3.14 -26.85
N ILE A 437 0.76 4.20 -27.53
CA ILE A 437 -0.10 5.30 -27.97
C ILE A 437 0.02 5.40 -29.50
N GLY A 438 -1.13 5.44 -30.18
CA GLY A 438 -1.20 5.64 -31.62
C GLY A 438 -2.18 6.75 -31.98
N THR A 439 -1.95 7.38 -33.14
CA THR A 439 -2.87 8.35 -33.72
C THR A 439 -3.77 7.66 -34.74
N ILE A 440 -5.08 7.91 -34.66
CA ILE A 440 -6.05 7.38 -35.61
C ILE A 440 -5.89 8.10 -36.95
N THR A 441 -5.54 7.36 -38.01
CA THR A 441 -5.42 7.94 -39.36
C THR A 441 -6.58 7.53 -40.28
N ASN A 442 -7.23 6.39 -39.99
CA ASN A 442 -8.37 5.85 -40.73
C ASN A 442 -9.21 4.91 -39.82
N ASN A 443 -10.16 4.16 -40.40
CA ASN A 443 -10.87 3.07 -39.72
C ASN A 443 -9.86 2.07 -39.15
N THR A 444 -9.64 2.14 -37.84
CA THR A 444 -8.54 1.44 -37.18
C THR A 444 -9.05 0.12 -36.58
N ILE A 445 -8.36 -0.97 -36.86
CA ILE A 445 -8.57 -2.26 -36.21
C ILE A 445 -7.44 -2.43 -35.21
N MET A 446 -7.77 -2.73 -33.96
CA MET A 446 -6.77 -3.19 -33.00
C MET A 446 -6.58 -4.69 -33.16
N ARG A 447 -5.32 -5.10 -33.25
CA ARG A 447 -4.90 -6.47 -33.48
C ARG A 447 -3.87 -6.84 -32.43
N ILE A 448 -3.98 -8.03 -31.88
CA ILE A 448 -2.98 -8.62 -31.00
C ILE A 448 -2.62 -9.97 -31.59
N TYR A 449 -1.34 -10.18 -31.88
CA TYR A 449 -0.90 -11.39 -32.57
C TYR A 449 0.54 -11.76 -32.22
N ALA A 450 0.86 -13.04 -32.33
CA ALA A 450 2.19 -13.59 -32.12
C ALA A 450 2.51 -14.62 -33.23
N PRO A 451 3.79 -14.83 -33.53
CA PRO A 451 4.18 -16.02 -34.29
C PRO A 451 3.97 -17.25 -33.40
N LEU A 452 3.06 -18.13 -33.80
CA LEU A 452 2.74 -19.35 -33.05
C LEU A 452 2.94 -20.58 -33.93
N LEU A 453 3.63 -21.58 -33.39
CA LEU A 453 3.67 -22.93 -33.91
C LEU A 453 2.42 -23.72 -33.46
N VAL A 454 2.08 -24.78 -34.19
CA VAL A 454 0.97 -25.66 -33.78
C VAL A 454 1.27 -26.24 -32.38
N GLY A 455 0.31 -26.07 -31.46
CA GLY A 455 0.42 -26.50 -30.06
C GLY A 455 0.80 -25.37 -29.09
N GLU A 456 1.32 -24.25 -29.58
CA GLU A 456 1.59 -23.06 -28.77
C GLU A 456 0.31 -22.25 -28.51
N VAL A 457 0.35 -21.43 -27.47
CA VAL A 457 -0.79 -20.61 -27.02
C VAL A 457 -0.33 -19.18 -26.75
N LEU A 458 -1.06 -18.22 -27.30
CA LEU A 458 -1.03 -16.83 -26.87
C LEU A 458 -2.21 -16.61 -25.92
N GLU A 459 -1.93 -16.21 -24.69
CA GLU A 459 -2.93 -15.89 -23.67
C GLU A 459 -3.03 -14.38 -23.50
N LEU A 460 -4.26 -13.87 -23.48
CA LEU A 460 -4.58 -12.45 -23.43
C LEU A 460 -5.59 -12.18 -22.32
N ASP A 461 -5.43 -11.04 -21.66
CA ASP A 461 -6.41 -10.47 -20.74
C ASP A 461 -6.25 -8.93 -20.69
N TYR A 462 -7.28 -8.23 -20.22
CA TYR A 462 -7.32 -6.78 -20.02
C TYR A 462 -6.98 -5.97 -21.27
N ILE A 463 -7.63 -6.33 -22.38
CA ILE A 463 -7.50 -5.58 -23.62
C ILE A 463 -8.20 -4.23 -23.47
N GLN A 464 -7.42 -3.15 -23.51
CA GLN A 464 -7.89 -1.79 -23.32
C GLN A 464 -7.58 -0.86 -24.50
N ALA A 465 -8.51 0.06 -24.78
CA ALA A 465 -8.29 1.24 -25.61
C ALA A 465 -9.03 2.46 -25.03
N ILE A 466 -8.33 3.60 -24.94
CA ILE A 466 -8.83 4.86 -24.36
C ILE A 466 -8.51 6.02 -25.31
N ASN A 467 -9.49 6.84 -25.67
CA ASN A 467 -9.24 8.07 -26.44
C ASN A 467 -8.66 9.17 -25.52
N LEU A 468 -7.36 9.42 -25.66
CA LEU A 468 -6.64 10.41 -24.85
C LEU A 468 -6.99 11.83 -25.27
N THR A 469 -7.10 12.08 -26.58
CA THR A 469 -7.46 13.41 -27.09
C THR A 469 -8.84 13.84 -26.59
N GLN A 470 -9.79 12.91 -26.48
CA GLN A 470 -11.11 13.19 -25.91
C GLN A 470 -11.05 13.55 -24.43
N ILE A 471 -10.12 12.98 -23.64
CA ILE A 471 -10.08 13.16 -22.18
C ILE A 471 -9.21 14.35 -21.77
N PHE A 472 -8.12 14.60 -22.51
CA PHE A 472 -7.13 15.61 -22.16
C PHE A 472 -7.16 16.84 -23.06
N GLY A 473 -7.80 16.74 -24.23
CA GLY A 473 -7.71 17.72 -25.29
C GLY A 473 -6.46 17.53 -26.16
N ALA A 474 -6.56 17.96 -27.41
CA ALA A 474 -5.46 17.85 -28.37
C ALA A 474 -4.21 18.60 -27.88
N GLY A 475 -3.06 17.93 -27.84
CA GLY A 475 -1.79 18.51 -27.42
C GLY A 475 -1.49 18.41 -25.91
N ASN A 476 -2.48 18.02 -25.10
CA ASN A 476 -2.33 17.81 -23.66
C ASN A 476 -2.32 16.31 -23.28
N GLU A 477 -2.25 15.41 -24.26
CA GLU A 477 -2.31 13.98 -23.99
C GLU A 477 -1.07 13.49 -23.21
N PRO A 478 -1.25 12.66 -22.17
CA PRO A 478 -0.16 12.15 -21.33
C PRO A 478 0.77 11.20 -22.10
N THR A 479 1.96 10.92 -21.53
CA THR A 479 2.88 9.91 -22.06
C THR A 479 2.34 8.50 -21.84
N LYS A 480 2.96 7.51 -22.50
CA LYS A 480 2.62 6.08 -22.37
C LYS A 480 2.78 5.61 -20.92
N GLU A 481 3.86 5.99 -20.25
CA GLU A 481 4.15 5.61 -18.86
C GLU A 481 3.14 6.23 -17.89
N GLN A 482 2.71 7.47 -18.15
CA GLN A 482 1.64 8.10 -17.39
C GLN A 482 0.31 7.40 -17.62
N CYS A 483 0.01 6.96 -18.85
CA CYS A 483 -1.19 6.19 -19.15
C CYS A 483 -1.19 4.84 -18.44
N ASP A 484 -0.05 4.14 -18.39
CA ASP A 484 0.06 2.87 -17.67
C ASP A 484 -0.26 3.03 -16.19
N ILE A 485 0.09 4.18 -15.60
CA ILE A 485 -0.27 4.51 -14.21
C ILE A 485 -1.75 4.88 -14.09
N ILE A 486 -2.30 5.68 -15.01
CA ILE A 486 -3.70 6.14 -14.93
C ILE A 486 -4.68 4.98 -15.22
N PHE A 487 -4.32 4.08 -16.12
CA PHE A 487 -5.15 2.97 -16.62
C PHE A 487 -4.53 1.60 -16.28
N ASP A 488 -3.96 1.48 -15.08
CA ASP A 488 -3.32 0.26 -14.59
C ASP A 488 -4.31 -0.92 -14.49
N ASN A 489 -5.57 -0.62 -14.17
CA ASN A 489 -6.64 -1.62 -14.07
C ASN A 489 -7.63 -1.52 -15.24
N TYR A 490 -8.06 -2.67 -15.75
CA TYR A 490 -9.13 -2.73 -16.75
C TYR A 490 -10.49 -2.40 -16.11
N PHE A 491 -11.34 -1.72 -16.86
CA PHE A 491 -12.72 -1.45 -16.50
C PHE A 491 -13.60 -1.39 -17.75
N ASN A 492 -14.88 -1.73 -17.63
CA ASN A 492 -15.82 -1.70 -18.75
C ASN A 492 -16.66 -0.41 -18.77
N GLY A 493 -16.93 0.10 -19.97
CA GLY A 493 -17.72 1.30 -20.21
C GLY A 493 -17.08 2.59 -19.67
N THR A 494 -17.90 3.58 -19.33
CA THR A 494 -17.44 4.84 -18.72
C THR A 494 -17.42 4.71 -17.21
N LYS A 495 -16.23 4.89 -16.62
CA LYS A 495 -15.99 4.82 -15.18
C LYS A 495 -15.26 6.05 -14.69
N SER A 496 -15.41 6.31 -13.40
CA SER A 496 -14.79 7.43 -12.72
C SER A 496 -14.02 6.92 -11.50
N PHE A 497 -13.00 7.66 -11.09
CA PHE A 497 -12.23 7.31 -9.91
C PHE A 497 -13.11 7.35 -8.65
N THR A 498 -12.93 6.35 -7.78
CA THR A 498 -13.61 6.23 -6.49
C THR A 498 -12.54 6.01 -5.41
N PRO A 499 -12.32 6.96 -4.49
CA PRO A 499 -11.36 6.82 -3.39
C PRO A 499 -11.91 5.88 -2.30
N GLY A 500 -11.04 5.44 -1.38
CA GLY A 500 -11.46 4.66 -0.20
C GLY A 500 -10.62 4.98 1.04
N ARG A 501 -9.31 4.78 0.96
CA ARG A 501 -8.38 5.03 2.08
C ARG A 501 -7.08 5.65 1.58
N VAL A 502 -6.57 6.61 2.35
CA VAL A 502 -5.19 7.09 2.26
C VAL A 502 -4.43 6.53 3.47
N ARG A 503 -3.31 5.85 3.23
CA ARG A 503 -2.48 5.27 4.28
C ARG A 503 -1.04 5.75 4.11
N SER A 504 -0.42 6.25 5.16
CA SER A 504 1.00 6.63 5.14
C SER A 504 1.81 5.79 6.11
N THR A 505 2.97 5.32 5.69
CA THR A 505 3.82 4.41 6.44
C THR A 505 5.24 4.96 6.56
N SER A 506 5.88 4.75 7.71
CA SER A 506 7.32 5.00 7.88
C SER A 506 8.14 3.93 7.13
N PRO A 507 9.35 4.27 6.63
CA PRO A 507 10.24 3.32 5.97
C PRO A 507 11.16 2.55 6.94
N TYR A 508 11.21 2.95 8.21
CA TYR A 508 12.15 2.43 9.22
C TYR A 508 11.45 2.17 10.55
N GLU A 509 12.11 1.38 11.41
CA GLU A 509 11.64 1.05 12.76
C GLU A 509 11.73 2.26 13.72
N PRO A 510 10.74 2.44 14.63
CA PRO A 510 9.52 1.65 14.72
C PRO A 510 8.61 1.89 13.51
N TYR A 511 8.12 0.80 12.90
CA TYR A 511 7.14 0.89 11.84
C TYR A 511 5.89 1.59 12.39
N THR A 512 5.53 2.71 11.78
CA THR A 512 4.33 3.47 12.12
C THR A 512 3.51 3.66 10.87
N GLU A 513 2.21 3.52 11.01
CA GLU A 513 1.25 3.84 9.96
C GLU A 513 0.13 4.72 10.47
N THR A 514 -0.39 5.54 9.56
CA THR A 514 -1.53 6.41 9.80
C THR A 514 -2.50 6.28 8.64
N VAL A 515 -3.79 6.35 8.95
CA VAL A 515 -4.86 6.12 7.98
C VAL A 515 -5.89 7.25 8.02
N GLN A 516 -6.37 7.61 6.84
CA GLN A 516 -7.53 8.44 6.64
C GLN A 516 -8.47 7.72 5.68
N TYR A 517 -9.65 7.38 6.18
CA TYR A 517 -10.74 6.87 5.36
C TYR A 517 -11.42 8.02 4.63
N VAL A 518 -11.83 7.77 3.40
CA VAL A 518 -12.50 8.70 2.49
C VAL A 518 -13.74 8.00 2.00
N GLU A 519 -14.91 8.63 2.17
CA GLU A 519 -16.15 8.04 1.66
C GLU A 519 -16.00 7.69 0.16
N PRO A 520 -16.47 6.51 -0.27
CA PRO A 520 -16.32 6.00 -1.63
C PRO A 520 -17.28 6.69 -2.60
N VAL A 521 -17.07 7.98 -2.78
CA VAL A 521 -17.87 8.86 -3.62
C VAL A 521 -17.27 8.89 -5.02
N LYS A 522 -18.11 8.81 -6.05
CA LYS A 522 -17.66 8.87 -7.43
C LYS A 522 -17.14 10.26 -7.77
N LEU A 523 -15.84 10.38 -8.09
CA LEU A 523 -15.21 11.65 -8.46
C LEU A 523 -15.10 11.76 -9.99
N ASN A 524 -15.94 12.59 -10.61
CA ASN A 524 -15.99 12.74 -12.06
C ASN A 524 -15.02 13.82 -12.56
N ARG A 525 -14.70 13.76 -13.86
CA ARG A 525 -13.90 14.77 -14.56
C ARG A 525 -14.41 14.97 -15.99
N LEU A 526 -14.44 16.23 -16.40
CA LEU A 526 -14.73 16.63 -17.77
C LEU A 526 -13.43 16.82 -18.56
N PRO A 527 -13.46 16.70 -19.90
CA PRO A 527 -12.26 16.88 -20.71
C PRO A 527 -11.60 18.25 -20.65
N ASN A 528 -12.35 19.29 -20.29
CA ASN A 528 -11.81 20.63 -20.03
C ASN A 528 -11.01 20.72 -18.71
N GLY A 529 -10.87 19.61 -17.98
CA GLY A 529 -10.10 19.51 -16.74
C GLY A 529 -10.91 19.78 -15.47
N VAL A 530 -12.16 20.25 -15.56
CA VAL A 530 -13.02 20.43 -14.40
C VAL A 530 -13.32 19.07 -13.77
N ALA A 531 -13.05 18.95 -12.47
CA ALA A 531 -13.19 17.69 -11.74
C ALA A 531 -13.82 17.90 -10.36
N ASP A 532 -14.50 16.85 -9.91
CA ASP A 532 -14.89 16.68 -8.52
C ASP A 532 -13.64 16.47 -7.66
N GLU A 533 -13.73 16.81 -6.37
CA GLU A 533 -12.55 16.86 -5.49
C GLU A 533 -12.91 16.52 -4.04
N ILE A 534 -12.02 15.78 -3.38
CA ILE A 534 -11.91 15.70 -1.93
C ILE A 534 -10.77 16.64 -1.54
N THR A 535 -11.09 17.68 -0.77
CA THR A 535 -10.11 18.66 -0.31
C THR A 535 -9.26 18.10 0.82
N ALA A 536 -8.15 18.77 1.12
CA ALA A 536 -7.32 18.48 2.29
C ALA A 536 -8.09 18.51 3.61
N ASP A 537 -9.10 19.38 3.72
CA ASP A 537 -9.96 19.49 4.90
C ASP A 537 -10.98 18.35 5.02
N GLY A 538 -11.03 17.45 4.03
CA GLY A 538 -11.96 16.33 4.01
C GLY A 538 -13.34 16.65 3.44
N ASP A 539 -13.48 17.73 2.69
CA ASP A 539 -14.75 18.10 2.06
C ASP A 539 -14.84 17.55 0.63
N PHE A 540 -16.01 17.04 0.27
CA PHE A 540 -16.33 16.71 -1.11
C PHE A 540 -16.93 17.91 -1.82
N ILE A 541 -16.26 18.37 -2.87
CA ILE A 541 -16.71 19.41 -3.79
C ILE A 541 -17.07 18.77 -5.12
N GLN A 542 -18.36 18.68 -5.40
CA GLN A 542 -18.88 18.24 -6.69
C GLN A 542 -18.97 19.42 -7.66
N ARG A 543 -18.29 19.33 -8.80
CA ARG A 543 -18.32 20.32 -9.89
C ARG A 543 -18.92 19.75 -11.17
N VAL A 544 -19.05 18.43 -11.25
CA VAL A 544 -19.56 17.72 -12.42
C VAL A 544 -20.89 17.07 -12.08
N GLY A 545 -21.93 17.49 -12.80
CA GLY A 545 -23.26 16.91 -12.79
C GLY A 545 -23.34 15.72 -13.75
N GLU A 546 -24.33 14.87 -13.51
CA GLU A 546 -24.65 13.73 -14.36
C GLU A 546 -26.15 13.71 -14.67
N HIS A 547 -26.49 13.47 -15.93
CA HIS A 547 -27.87 13.30 -16.38
C HIS A 547 -27.97 12.11 -17.32
N THR A 548 -29.01 11.29 -17.16
CA THR A 548 -29.34 10.22 -18.11
C THR A 548 -30.46 10.71 -19.01
N LEU A 549 -30.18 10.79 -20.31
CA LEU A 549 -31.14 11.28 -21.28
C LEU A 549 -32.40 10.44 -21.29
N VAL A 550 -33.55 11.11 -21.32
CA VAL A 550 -34.86 10.51 -21.57
C VAL A 550 -35.38 10.96 -22.94
N GLU A 551 -36.39 10.28 -23.48
CA GLU A 551 -36.96 10.61 -24.80
C GLU A 551 -37.41 12.08 -24.90
N GLY A 552 -37.90 12.66 -23.79
CA GLY A 552 -38.34 14.06 -23.74
C GLY A 552 -37.23 15.09 -23.92
N ASP A 553 -35.96 14.70 -23.72
CA ASP A 553 -34.81 15.61 -23.82
C ASP A 553 -34.45 15.93 -25.28
N VAL A 554 -34.79 15.02 -26.21
CA VAL A 554 -34.59 15.22 -27.65
C VAL A 554 -35.80 15.98 -28.21
N ILE A 555 -35.56 17.23 -28.59
CA ILE A 555 -36.64 18.17 -28.94
C ILE A 555 -37.00 18.16 -30.42
N ARG A 556 -36.03 17.89 -31.30
CA ARG A 556 -36.23 17.87 -32.75
C ARG A 556 -35.08 17.16 -33.44
N VAL A 557 -35.31 16.80 -34.70
CA VAL A 557 -34.27 16.37 -35.63
C VAL A 557 -34.32 17.28 -36.86
N LEU A 558 -33.18 17.79 -37.29
CA LEU A 558 -33.05 18.60 -38.50
C LEU A 558 -32.22 17.85 -39.56
N PRO A 559 -32.64 17.88 -40.84
CA PRO A 559 -31.80 17.37 -41.91
C PRO A 559 -30.61 18.30 -42.15
N ARG A 560 -29.44 17.70 -42.39
CA ARG A 560 -28.23 18.34 -42.93
C ARG A 560 -27.94 17.76 -44.31
N THR A 561 -26.88 18.24 -44.97
CA THR A 561 -26.53 17.85 -46.34
C THR A 561 -26.43 16.33 -46.53
N ASN A 562 -25.73 15.62 -45.61
CA ASN A 562 -25.48 14.18 -45.72
C ASN A 562 -25.86 13.36 -44.46
N TYR A 563 -26.49 13.99 -43.47
CA TYR A 563 -26.82 13.38 -42.18
C TYR A 563 -28.00 14.09 -41.52
N SER A 564 -28.50 13.60 -40.39
CA SER A 564 -29.54 14.25 -39.58
C SER A 564 -28.97 14.63 -38.21
N GLN A 565 -29.42 15.74 -37.63
CA GLN A 565 -28.99 16.18 -36.30
C GLN A 565 -30.13 16.18 -35.31
N ALA A 566 -29.98 15.40 -34.24
CA ALA A 566 -30.88 15.41 -33.10
C ALA A 566 -30.41 16.44 -32.08
N HIS A 567 -31.32 17.27 -31.57
CA HIS A 567 -30.98 18.37 -30.67
C HIS A 567 -31.43 18.06 -29.24
N VAL A 568 -30.53 18.26 -28.28
CA VAL A 568 -30.82 18.25 -26.83
C VAL A 568 -30.46 19.62 -26.26
N LEU A 569 -31.44 20.37 -25.74
CA LEU A 569 -31.18 21.69 -25.18
C LEU A 569 -30.50 21.60 -23.82
N PHE A 570 -29.64 22.56 -23.51
CA PHE A 570 -28.97 22.62 -22.21
C PHE A 570 -29.91 22.82 -21.04
N ASP A 571 -31.04 23.53 -21.23
CA ASP A 571 -32.06 23.73 -20.19
C ASP A 571 -32.77 22.44 -19.75
N ARG A 572 -32.51 21.32 -20.46
CA ARG A 572 -32.94 19.97 -20.02
C ARG A 572 -32.00 19.36 -19.00
N LEU A 573 -30.81 19.94 -18.81
CA LEU A 573 -29.80 19.48 -17.86
C LEU A 573 -29.91 20.29 -16.57
N PRO A 574 -30.03 19.64 -15.40
CA PRO A 574 -30.18 20.34 -14.12
C PRO A 574 -28.99 21.24 -13.76
N SER A 575 -29.23 22.50 -13.39
CA SER A 575 -28.27 23.41 -12.73
C SER A 575 -26.89 23.51 -13.39
N ARG A 576 -26.87 23.76 -14.71
CA ARG A 576 -25.65 23.82 -15.52
C ARG A 576 -25.10 25.25 -15.68
N THR A 577 -23.77 25.39 -15.64
CA THR A 577 -23.08 26.61 -16.10
C THR A 577 -22.60 26.53 -17.53
N ILE A 578 -22.73 27.64 -18.25
CA ILE A 578 -22.03 27.90 -19.51
C ILE A 578 -20.80 28.76 -19.19
N ASN A 579 -19.60 28.20 -19.29
CA ASN A 579 -18.43 29.05 -19.53
C ASN A 579 -18.58 29.59 -20.95
N ALA A 580 -18.94 30.87 -21.09
CA ALA A 580 -19.34 31.47 -22.35
C ALA A 580 -18.12 31.74 -23.26
N VAL A 581 -17.65 30.69 -23.95
CA VAL A 581 -16.87 30.86 -25.18
C VAL A 581 -17.43 29.89 -26.23
N PRO A 582 -17.86 30.37 -27.41
CA PRO A 582 -18.30 29.51 -28.50
C PRO A 582 -17.24 28.44 -28.85
N GLY A 583 -17.64 27.16 -28.90
CA GLY A 583 -16.77 26.08 -29.33
C GLY A 583 -15.81 25.50 -28.29
N ILE A 584 -16.02 25.69 -26.97
CA ILE A 584 -15.22 25.00 -25.94
C ILE A 584 -15.52 23.51 -25.96
N GLN A 585 -14.66 22.76 -26.64
CA GLN A 585 -14.56 21.31 -26.50
C GLN A 585 -14.27 20.96 -25.05
N GLY A 586 -14.90 19.89 -24.56
CA GLY A 586 -14.62 19.31 -23.25
C GLY A 586 -15.46 19.83 -22.10
N SER A 587 -16.45 20.70 -22.36
CA SER A 587 -17.44 21.11 -21.33
C SER A 587 -18.49 20.04 -21.05
N PHE A 588 -18.54 19.00 -21.89
CA PHE A 588 -19.40 17.85 -21.77
C PHE A 588 -18.61 16.58 -22.00
N LEU A 589 -19.04 15.50 -21.35
CA LEU A 589 -18.68 14.14 -21.73
C LEU A 589 -19.96 13.36 -21.96
N VAL A 590 -20.20 12.94 -23.20
CA VAL A 590 -21.35 12.10 -23.55
C VAL A 590 -20.87 10.65 -23.73
N VAL A 591 -21.40 9.73 -22.94
CA VAL A 591 -20.98 8.33 -22.92
C VAL A 591 -21.20 7.67 -24.28
N ASN A 592 -20.15 7.05 -24.85
CA ASN A 592 -20.10 6.44 -26.19
C ASN A 592 -20.20 7.41 -27.37
N TRP A 593 -20.14 8.72 -27.14
CA TRP A 593 -20.08 9.72 -28.22
C TRP A 593 -18.78 10.52 -28.15
N THR A 594 -18.31 10.99 -29.29
CA THR A 594 -17.10 11.82 -29.37
C THR A 594 -17.46 13.25 -29.73
N GLU A 595 -16.93 14.19 -28.96
CA GLU A 595 -17.13 15.61 -29.23
C GLU A 595 -16.29 16.04 -30.43
N ILE A 596 -16.93 16.74 -31.35
CA ILE A 596 -16.27 17.42 -32.45
C ILE A 596 -16.55 18.91 -32.40
N HIS A 597 -15.72 19.68 -33.10
CA HIS A 597 -16.06 21.07 -33.36
C HIS A 597 -17.37 21.12 -34.16
N PHE A 598 -18.24 22.08 -33.82
CA PHE A 598 -19.49 22.25 -34.54
C PHE A 598 -19.22 22.57 -36.01
N GLY A 599 -19.75 21.75 -36.91
CA GLY A 599 -19.68 21.94 -38.36
C GLY A 599 -21.03 21.66 -38.99
N ILE A 600 -21.41 22.44 -40.01
CA ILE A 600 -22.67 22.28 -40.75
C ILE A 600 -22.52 21.43 -42.01
N ASP A 601 -21.28 21.19 -42.46
CA ASP A 601 -20.94 20.44 -43.67
C ASP A 601 -20.01 19.28 -43.35
N GLY A 602 -20.26 18.11 -43.96
CA GLY A 602 -19.46 16.91 -43.74
C GLY A 602 -20.17 15.62 -44.15
N ASN A 603 -19.45 14.50 -44.08
CA ASN A 603 -20.01 13.16 -44.22
C ASN A 603 -20.53 12.67 -42.87
N TYR A 604 -21.56 11.81 -42.88
CA TYR A 604 -22.01 11.14 -41.67
C TYR A 604 -20.88 10.29 -41.08
N VAL A 605 -20.57 10.54 -39.81
CA VAL A 605 -19.72 9.68 -38.98
C VAL A 605 -20.53 9.31 -37.74
N PRO A 606 -20.67 8.01 -37.41
CA PRO A 606 -21.42 7.57 -36.24
C PRO A 606 -20.89 8.15 -34.93
N ASN A 607 -21.81 8.33 -33.97
CA ASN A 607 -21.51 8.66 -32.58
C ASN A 607 -20.72 9.96 -32.38
N LEU A 608 -20.92 10.95 -33.26
CA LEU A 608 -20.39 12.30 -33.07
C LEU A 608 -21.43 13.23 -32.49
N TYR A 609 -20.99 14.09 -31.57
CA TYR A 609 -21.79 15.21 -31.09
C TYR A 609 -20.99 16.51 -31.12
N ALA A 610 -21.69 17.63 -31.16
CA ALA A 610 -21.10 18.95 -31.04
C ALA A 610 -21.83 19.77 -29.98
N THR A 611 -21.05 20.58 -29.27
CA THR A 611 -21.57 21.59 -28.35
C THR A 611 -21.88 22.87 -29.14
N ASN A 612 -23.12 23.33 -29.11
CA ASN A 612 -23.57 24.52 -29.82
C ASN A 612 -24.15 25.52 -28.82
N LEU A 613 -23.76 26.80 -28.90
CA LEU A 613 -24.25 27.85 -28.01
C LEU A 613 -25.42 28.66 -28.59
N ALA A 614 -25.85 28.38 -29.83
CA ALA A 614 -27.01 29.05 -30.41
C ALA A 614 -28.32 28.64 -29.69
N ASP A 615 -29.29 29.57 -29.64
CA ASP A 615 -30.65 29.35 -29.13
C ASP A 615 -30.73 28.86 -27.66
N GLY A 616 -29.95 29.47 -26.75
CA GLY A 616 -29.86 29.02 -25.34
C GLY A 616 -28.90 27.84 -25.13
N GLY A 617 -28.37 27.31 -26.24
CA GLY A 617 -27.35 26.28 -26.26
C GLY A 617 -27.89 24.85 -26.18
N ARG A 618 -27.21 23.94 -26.87
CA ARG A 618 -27.63 22.57 -27.10
C ARG A 618 -26.47 21.64 -27.44
N LEU A 619 -26.71 20.35 -27.31
CA LEU A 619 -25.91 19.29 -27.90
C LEU A 619 -26.56 18.85 -29.22
N ASP A 620 -25.77 18.88 -30.28
CA ASP A 620 -26.16 18.43 -31.61
C ASP A 620 -25.56 17.04 -31.87
N PHE A 621 -26.41 16.01 -31.96
CA PHE A 621 -26.01 14.61 -32.17
C PHE A 621 -26.18 14.22 -33.63
N ASN A 622 -25.14 13.66 -34.25
CA ASN A 622 -25.16 13.24 -35.65
C ASN A 622 -25.76 11.85 -35.81
N PHE A 623 -26.74 11.72 -36.69
CA PHE A 623 -27.45 10.49 -37.06
C PHE A 623 -27.47 10.29 -38.58
N PRO A 624 -27.74 9.07 -39.08
CA PRO A 624 -27.90 8.82 -40.51
C PRO A 624 -28.95 9.76 -41.13
N LEU A 625 -28.76 10.12 -42.40
CA LEU A 625 -29.71 10.96 -43.14
C LEU A 625 -31.13 10.38 -43.07
N ASN A 626 -32.13 11.25 -42.89
CA ASN A 626 -33.56 10.92 -42.73
C ASN A 626 -33.92 10.20 -41.42
N THR A 627 -33.07 10.27 -40.38
CA THR A 627 -33.46 9.78 -39.04
C THR A 627 -34.66 10.57 -38.52
N THR A 628 -35.70 9.87 -38.05
CA THR A 628 -36.90 10.51 -37.50
C THR A 628 -36.69 10.94 -36.04
N LEU A 629 -37.52 11.86 -35.55
CA LEU A 629 -37.48 12.27 -34.14
C LEU A 629 -37.71 11.08 -33.19
N ALA A 630 -38.66 10.21 -33.51
CA ALA A 630 -38.93 9.02 -32.69
C ALA A 630 -37.70 8.09 -32.63
N ALA A 631 -37.04 7.84 -33.77
CA ALA A 631 -35.84 7.02 -33.81
C ALA A 631 -34.69 7.64 -33.01
N ALA A 632 -34.47 8.96 -33.13
CA ALA A 632 -33.44 9.66 -32.36
C ALA A 632 -33.72 9.63 -30.85
N ARG A 633 -34.99 9.77 -30.43
CA ARG A 633 -35.41 9.67 -29.02
C ARG A 633 -35.08 8.31 -28.44
N THR A 634 -35.49 7.24 -29.13
CA THR A 634 -35.19 5.87 -28.70
C THR A 634 -33.69 5.60 -28.66
N ALA A 635 -32.93 6.12 -29.62
CA ALA A 635 -31.48 5.91 -29.68
C ALA A 635 -30.69 6.66 -28.60
N LEU A 636 -31.15 7.86 -28.20
CA LEU A 636 -30.48 8.66 -27.18
C LEU A 636 -30.97 8.37 -25.76
N ALA A 637 -32.18 7.83 -25.58
CA ALA A 637 -32.68 7.43 -24.27
C ALA A 637 -31.73 6.46 -23.57
N GLY A 638 -31.42 6.73 -22.30
CA GLY A 638 -30.43 5.97 -21.52
C GLY A 638 -28.98 6.41 -21.72
N THR A 639 -28.69 7.35 -22.63
CA THR A 639 -27.34 7.90 -22.80
C THR A 639 -27.00 8.80 -21.62
N ARG A 640 -25.88 8.51 -20.93
CA ARG A 640 -25.39 9.30 -19.80
C ARG A 640 -24.55 10.47 -20.30
N ILE A 641 -24.77 11.64 -19.71
CA ILE A 641 -24.05 12.89 -19.99
C ILE A 641 -23.49 13.43 -18.69
N TYR A 642 -22.22 13.84 -18.73
CA TYR A 642 -21.58 14.62 -17.68
C TYR A 642 -21.41 16.05 -18.14
N TYR A 643 -21.63 17.00 -17.23
CA TYR A 643 -21.59 18.43 -17.53
C TYR A 643 -21.15 19.23 -16.31
N GLN A 644 -20.69 20.46 -16.53
CA GLN A 644 -20.23 21.33 -15.44
C GLN A 644 -21.42 21.97 -14.70
N LEU A 645 -21.42 21.86 -13.38
CA LEU A 645 -22.41 22.52 -12.51
C LEU A 645 -22.15 24.02 -12.44
N GLU A 646 -23.23 24.78 -12.24
CA GLU A 646 -23.13 26.24 -12.05
C GLU A 646 -22.57 26.63 -10.70
N GLU A 647 -23.14 26.05 -9.65
CA GLU A 647 -22.62 26.16 -8.30
C GLU A 647 -22.14 24.78 -7.85
N PRO A 648 -20.90 24.66 -7.34
CA PRO A 648 -20.43 23.40 -6.78
C PRO A 648 -21.30 22.94 -5.60
N ILE A 649 -21.61 21.65 -5.53
CA ILE A 649 -22.30 21.06 -4.38
C ILE A 649 -21.24 20.60 -3.38
N VAL A 650 -21.34 21.07 -2.14
CA VAL A 650 -20.35 20.78 -1.09
C VAL A 650 -20.95 19.88 -0.02
N ARG A 651 -20.33 18.73 0.23
CA ARG A 651 -20.59 17.89 1.41
C ARG A 651 -19.38 17.92 2.32
N LYS A 652 -19.61 18.25 3.58
CA LYS A 652 -18.56 18.45 4.58
C LYS A 652 -18.17 17.15 5.25
N ASN A 653 -16.90 17.04 5.66
CA ASN A 653 -16.39 15.96 6.52
C ASN A 653 -16.64 14.54 5.97
N VAL A 654 -16.35 14.30 4.70
CA VAL A 654 -16.44 12.96 4.09
C VAL A 654 -15.17 12.13 4.28
N THR A 655 -14.26 12.59 5.15
CA THR A 655 -13.07 11.84 5.55
C THR A 655 -13.05 11.63 7.06
N THR A 656 -12.37 10.59 7.51
CA THR A 656 -12.22 10.26 8.93
C THR A 656 -10.83 9.71 9.18
N GLY A 657 -10.20 10.15 10.26
CA GLY A 657 -8.78 9.87 10.53
C GLY A 657 -7.86 10.92 9.93
N ASN A 658 -6.57 10.78 10.24
CA ASN A 658 -5.52 11.72 9.85
C ASN A 658 -4.32 10.93 9.33
N VAL A 659 -3.63 11.50 8.35
CA VAL A 659 -2.39 10.94 7.83
C VAL A 659 -1.21 11.85 8.17
N ILE A 660 -0.07 11.22 8.48
CA ILE A 660 1.18 11.88 8.84
C ILE A 660 2.20 11.56 7.76
N ALA A 661 2.89 12.59 7.28
CA ALA A 661 4.01 12.46 6.37
C ALA A 661 5.24 11.96 7.15
N HIS A 662 5.97 11.02 6.57
CA HIS A 662 7.25 10.56 7.10
C HIS A 662 8.38 10.83 6.10
N PRO A 663 9.58 11.20 6.54
CA PRO A 663 10.75 11.27 5.67
C PRO A 663 10.98 9.94 4.96
N LYS A 664 11.06 9.94 3.62
CA LYS A 664 11.13 8.72 2.80
C LYS A 664 9.95 7.75 3.00
N GLY A 665 8.85 8.20 3.60
CA GLY A 665 7.65 7.41 3.81
C GLY A 665 6.95 7.06 2.50
N THR A 666 6.06 6.08 2.56
CA THR A 666 5.22 5.68 1.43
C THR A 666 3.77 6.00 1.73
N VAL A 667 3.07 6.56 0.74
CA VAL A 667 1.65 6.87 0.81
C VAL A 667 0.91 5.98 -0.18
N TYR A 668 -0.09 5.26 0.31
CA TYR A 668 -0.95 4.35 -0.44
C TYR A 668 -2.35 4.95 -0.56
N PHE A 669 -2.93 4.85 -1.74
CA PHE A 669 -4.33 5.18 -2.02
C PHE A 669 -5.04 3.90 -2.42
N GLU A 670 -5.86 3.38 -1.51
CA GLU A 670 -6.38 2.02 -1.58
C GLU A 670 -7.91 2.04 -1.54
N GLN A 671 -8.56 1.03 -2.11
CA GLN A 671 -10.03 0.91 -2.11
C GLN A 671 -10.51 0.16 -0.86
N TYR A 672 -10.09 0.63 0.32
CA TYR A 672 -10.55 0.10 1.61
C TYR A 672 -11.50 1.08 2.28
N GLN A 673 -12.45 0.54 3.02
CA GLN A 673 -13.40 1.30 3.81
C GLN A 673 -13.56 0.65 5.18
N ALA A 674 -13.60 1.48 6.23
CA ALA A 674 -14.03 1.06 7.56
C ALA A 674 -15.56 1.21 7.69
N ASP A 675 -16.18 0.23 8.34
CA ASP A 675 -17.62 0.20 8.59
C ASP A 675 -17.90 -0.52 9.91
N ALA A 676 -19.09 -0.28 10.46
CA ALA A 676 -19.53 -0.92 11.69
C ALA A 676 -21.02 -1.18 11.65
N GLY A 677 -21.44 -2.31 12.20
CA GLY A 677 -22.85 -2.70 12.16
C GLY A 677 -23.19 -3.83 13.11
N MET A 678 -24.50 -4.03 13.30
CA MET A 678 -25.03 -5.14 14.07
C MET A 678 -25.19 -6.37 13.17
N TYR A 679 -24.73 -7.53 13.64
CA TYR A 679 -24.86 -8.80 12.92
C TYR A 679 -26.26 -9.41 13.12
N PHE A 680 -26.93 -9.84 12.04
CA PHE A 680 -28.22 -10.55 12.09
C PHE A 680 -28.33 -11.58 10.94
N GLY A 681 -27.80 -12.78 11.15
CA GLY A 681 -27.66 -13.82 10.13
C GLY A 681 -26.66 -13.46 9.01
N GLY A 682 -26.05 -12.29 9.10
CA GLY A 682 -25.17 -11.64 8.14
C GLY A 682 -25.01 -10.16 8.50
N LEU A 683 -23.95 -9.53 8.01
CA LEU A 683 -23.76 -8.09 8.09
C LEU A 683 -23.65 -7.52 6.68
N THR A 684 -24.48 -6.52 6.37
CA THR A 684 -24.44 -5.77 5.11
C THR A 684 -23.76 -4.44 5.35
N THR A 685 -22.80 -4.08 4.48
CA THR A 685 -22.09 -2.81 4.60
C THR A 685 -22.99 -1.62 4.32
N THR A 686 -22.76 -0.51 5.02
CA THR A 686 -23.45 0.77 4.88
C THR A 686 -23.33 1.30 3.44
N ASN A 687 -22.16 1.13 2.83
CA ASN A 687 -22.02 1.37 1.39
C ASN A 687 -22.53 0.17 0.60
N THR A 688 -23.70 0.32 -0.02
CA THR A 688 -24.31 -0.69 -0.89
C THR A 688 -23.95 -0.52 -2.37
N SER A 689 -23.18 0.52 -2.73
CA SER A 689 -22.86 0.83 -4.13
C SER A 689 -21.75 -0.06 -4.69
N HIS A 690 -20.95 -0.68 -3.82
CA HIS A 690 -19.83 -1.52 -4.17
C HIS A 690 -19.89 -2.83 -3.37
N ALA A 691 -19.58 -3.94 -4.03
CA ALA A 691 -19.48 -5.24 -3.38
C ALA A 691 -18.19 -5.33 -2.56
N ILE A 692 -18.22 -6.16 -1.51
CA ILE A 692 -17.05 -6.52 -0.73
C ILE A 692 -16.18 -7.43 -1.59
N LYS A 693 -14.92 -7.05 -1.79
CA LYS A 693 -13.92 -7.86 -2.48
C LYS A 693 -13.16 -8.75 -1.51
N SER A 694 -12.72 -8.19 -0.37
CA SER A 694 -12.02 -8.92 0.69
C SER A 694 -12.18 -8.19 2.03
N LEU A 695 -11.96 -8.89 3.15
CA LEU A 695 -11.90 -8.29 4.49
C LEU A 695 -10.43 -8.15 4.92
N GLU A 696 -10.04 -6.98 5.41
CA GLU A 696 -8.72 -6.72 5.98
C GLU A 696 -8.71 -6.98 7.49
N SER A 697 -9.71 -6.45 8.19
CA SER A 697 -9.90 -6.65 9.62
C SER A 697 -11.36 -6.88 9.95
N LEU A 698 -11.60 -7.68 10.98
CA LEU A 698 -12.91 -7.98 11.51
C LEU A 698 -12.80 -8.17 13.02
N SER A 699 -13.65 -7.50 13.78
CA SER A 699 -13.68 -7.63 15.23
C SER A 699 -15.09 -7.49 15.77
N VAL A 700 -15.32 -8.10 16.92
CA VAL A 700 -16.58 -8.01 17.67
C VAL A 700 -16.34 -7.30 18.99
N VAL A 701 -17.26 -6.43 19.39
CA VAL A 701 -17.20 -5.71 20.66
C VAL A 701 -18.08 -6.38 21.70
N ASP A 702 -17.48 -6.70 22.85
CA ASP A 702 -18.23 -7.12 24.03
C ASP A 702 -18.94 -5.91 24.65
N PHE A 703 -20.28 -5.91 24.60
CA PHE A 703 -21.10 -4.82 25.13
C PHE A 703 -20.94 -4.58 26.64
N MET A 704 -20.52 -5.57 27.41
CA MET A 704 -20.40 -5.47 28.87
C MET A 704 -19.06 -4.90 29.29
N THR A 705 -17.99 -5.21 28.55
CA THR A 705 -16.62 -4.82 28.89
C THR A 705 -16.07 -3.71 28.00
N GLY A 706 -16.65 -3.50 26.82
CA GLY A 706 -16.13 -2.62 25.77
C GLY A 706 -14.90 -3.20 25.06
N ASN A 707 -14.52 -4.44 25.36
CA ASN A 707 -13.35 -5.08 24.77
C ASN A 707 -13.63 -5.50 23.32
N GLU A 708 -12.67 -5.22 22.44
CA GLU A 708 -12.68 -5.63 21.05
C GLU A 708 -11.93 -6.97 20.90
N VAL A 709 -12.57 -7.96 20.28
CA VAL A 709 -12.00 -9.28 20.00
C VAL A 709 -11.88 -9.44 18.49
N GLU A 710 -10.64 -9.57 18.01
CA GLU A 710 -10.34 -9.77 16.60
C GLU A 710 -10.76 -11.18 16.12
N LEU A 711 -11.31 -11.25 14.91
CA LEU A 711 -11.79 -12.46 14.26
C LEU A 711 -10.98 -12.75 13.00
N ASP A 712 -10.78 -14.04 12.73
CA ASP A 712 -10.06 -14.52 11.56
C ASP A 712 -10.87 -14.32 10.27
N VAL A 713 -10.52 -13.27 9.52
CA VAL A 713 -11.17 -12.87 8.26
C VAL A 713 -11.24 -14.00 7.22
N SER A 714 -10.35 -14.99 7.26
CA SER A 714 -10.33 -16.10 6.30
C SER A 714 -11.53 -17.05 6.41
N LYS A 715 -12.24 -17.01 7.55
CA LYS A 715 -13.45 -17.81 7.80
C LYS A 715 -14.73 -17.12 7.39
N ALA A 716 -14.66 -15.85 6.96
CA ALA A 716 -15.82 -15.11 6.48
C ALA A 716 -16.24 -15.62 5.09
N VAL A 717 -17.54 -15.75 4.89
CA VAL A 717 -18.15 -16.04 3.58
C VAL A 717 -18.78 -14.75 3.06
N ILE A 718 -18.20 -14.19 2.02
CA ILE A 718 -18.65 -12.93 1.40
C ILE A 718 -19.69 -13.23 0.32
N THR A 719 -20.80 -12.50 0.34
CA THR A 719 -21.87 -12.54 -0.66
C THR A 719 -22.28 -11.11 -1.02
N GLY A 720 -21.77 -10.61 -2.14
CA GLY A 720 -22.07 -9.25 -2.62
C GLY A 720 -21.58 -8.18 -1.64
N ASN A 721 -22.50 -7.40 -1.10
CA ASN A 721 -22.25 -6.36 -0.09
C ASN A 721 -22.46 -6.86 1.35
N SER A 722 -22.48 -8.17 1.56
CA SER A 722 -22.70 -8.79 2.87
C SER A 722 -21.71 -9.91 3.14
N PHE A 723 -21.54 -10.27 4.40
CA PHE A 723 -20.79 -11.47 4.77
C PHE A 723 -21.39 -12.17 5.98
N THR A 724 -21.03 -13.45 6.13
CA THR A 724 -21.30 -14.27 7.33
C THR A 724 -19.99 -14.77 7.92
N HIS A 725 -19.91 -14.94 9.23
CA HIS A 725 -18.71 -15.47 9.89
C HIS A 725 -19.12 -16.42 11.03
N PRO A 726 -18.49 -17.60 11.17
CA PRO A 726 -18.90 -18.61 12.17
C PRO A 726 -18.67 -18.18 13.63
N GLY A 727 -17.84 -17.17 13.85
CA GLY A 727 -17.59 -16.58 15.17
C GLY A 727 -18.52 -15.41 15.52
N LEU A 728 -19.56 -15.13 14.73
CA LEU A 728 -20.54 -14.08 14.99
C LEU A 728 -21.92 -14.68 15.27
N SER A 729 -22.65 -14.03 16.17
CA SER A 729 -24.03 -14.35 16.57
C SER A 729 -24.94 -13.14 16.37
N ASP A 730 -26.24 -13.39 16.23
CA ASP A 730 -27.23 -12.32 16.08
C ASP A 730 -27.19 -11.37 17.28
N GLY A 731 -27.06 -10.08 17.01
CA GLY A 731 -26.92 -9.04 18.02
C GLY A 731 -25.48 -8.63 18.34
N ASP A 732 -24.46 -9.22 17.73
CA ASP A 732 -23.07 -8.78 17.88
C ASP A 732 -22.83 -7.43 17.20
N LEU A 733 -22.12 -6.51 17.87
CA LEU A 733 -21.61 -5.27 17.26
C LEU A 733 -20.24 -5.55 16.64
N VAL A 734 -20.15 -5.33 15.34
CA VAL A 734 -19.00 -5.72 14.54
C VAL A 734 -18.36 -4.47 13.92
N PHE A 735 -17.03 -4.40 14.02
CA PHE A 735 -16.20 -3.45 13.29
C PHE A 735 -15.44 -4.20 12.21
N LEU A 736 -15.36 -3.60 11.02
CA LEU A 736 -14.62 -4.19 9.91
C LEU A 736 -13.91 -3.14 9.07
N THR A 737 -12.81 -3.55 8.47
CA THR A 737 -12.22 -2.87 7.31
C THR A 737 -12.26 -3.82 6.13
N TYR A 738 -12.76 -3.37 4.99
CA TYR A 738 -12.93 -4.19 3.81
C TYR A 738 -12.46 -3.50 2.54
N GLU A 739 -11.93 -4.28 1.62
CA GLU A 739 -11.65 -3.86 0.26
C GLU A 739 -12.95 -3.90 -0.55
N PHE A 740 -13.24 -2.85 -1.32
CA PHE A 740 -14.38 -2.82 -2.23
C PHE A 740 -13.92 -2.76 -3.68
N ASP A 741 -14.71 -3.33 -4.59
CA ASP A 741 -14.38 -3.33 -6.01
C ASP A 741 -14.97 -2.10 -6.72
N ALA A 742 -14.10 -1.16 -7.10
CA ALA A 742 -14.47 0.01 -7.90
C ALA A 742 -13.48 0.20 -9.06
N PRO A 743 -13.53 -0.68 -10.08
CA PRO A 743 -12.60 -0.61 -11.20
C PRO A 743 -12.86 0.66 -12.02
N GLY A 744 -11.77 1.37 -12.32
CA GLY A 744 -11.80 2.64 -13.02
C GLY A 744 -10.40 3.22 -13.19
N PRO A 745 -10.28 4.40 -13.83
CA PRO A 745 -9.01 5.09 -13.93
C PRO A 745 -8.56 5.62 -12.57
N ASN A 746 -7.26 5.71 -12.35
CA ASN A 746 -6.71 6.35 -11.15
C ASN A 746 -6.94 7.86 -11.19
N GLY A 747 -7.32 8.43 -10.05
CA GLY A 747 -7.54 9.86 -9.86
C GLY A 747 -6.24 10.64 -9.66
N ASN A 748 -6.27 11.94 -9.95
CA ASN A 748 -5.14 12.84 -9.66
C ASN A 748 -5.09 13.13 -8.17
N LYS A 749 -3.90 13.06 -7.57
CA LYS A 749 -3.68 13.21 -6.13
C LYS A 749 -2.59 14.24 -5.89
N SER A 750 -2.84 15.14 -4.94
CA SER A 750 -1.89 16.14 -4.46
C SER A 750 -1.61 15.86 -3.00
N LEU A 751 -0.34 15.61 -2.67
CA LEU A 751 0.14 15.37 -1.32
C LEU A 751 0.95 16.58 -0.86
N LYS A 752 0.44 17.32 0.12
CA LYS A 752 1.12 18.50 0.65
C LYS A 752 1.66 18.22 2.05
N PHE A 753 2.96 18.42 2.23
CA PHE A 753 3.70 18.06 3.46
C PHE A 753 4.69 19.16 3.84
N TYR A 754 5.09 19.21 5.10
CA TYR A 754 6.08 20.17 5.59
C TYR A 754 7.48 19.90 4.99
N ASP A 755 8.22 20.94 4.60
CA ASP A 755 9.59 20.80 4.10
C ASP A 755 10.60 20.94 5.26
N SER A 756 11.19 19.83 5.70
CA SER A 756 12.10 19.79 6.86
C SER A 756 13.34 20.67 6.71
N ARG A 757 13.67 21.14 5.49
CA ARG A 757 14.74 22.13 5.28
C ARG A 757 14.37 23.51 5.81
N TYR A 758 13.09 23.85 5.86
CA TYR A 758 12.60 25.19 6.21
C TYR A 758 11.64 25.19 7.39
N THR A 759 11.16 24.02 7.83
CA THR A 759 10.25 23.88 8.96
C THR A 759 10.80 23.01 10.07
N ILE A 760 10.58 23.44 11.30
CA ILE A 760 10.96 22.78 12.55
C ILE A 760 9.69 22.57 13.39
N LYS A 761 9.58 21.40 14.05
CA LYS A 761 8.54 21.10 15.02
C LYS A 761 9.00 21.52 16.41
N ASP A 762 8.11 22.16 17.17
CA ASP A 762 8.28 22.37 18.60
C ASP A 762 7.95 21.06 19.34
N ASP A 763 8.92 20.49 20.03
CA ASP A 763 8.78 19.21 20.73
C ASP A 763 7.84 19.27 21.94
N VAL A 764 7.55 20.48 22.47
CA VAL A 764 6.65 20.67 23.62
C VAL A 764 5.22 20.89 23.15
N THR A 765 5.01 21.76 22.16
CA THR A 765 3.65 22.12 21.71
C THR A 765 3.16 21.33 20.51
N GLY A 766 4.06 20.64 19.81
CA GLY A 766 3.78 19.93 18.56
C GLY A 766 3.55 20.84 17.34
N LYS A 767 3.65 22.17 17.50
CA LYS A 767 3.43 23.15 16.44
C LYS A 767 4.62 23.22 15.49
N PHE A 768 4.35 23.52 14.23
CA PHE A 768 5.38 23.71 13.22
C PHE A 768 5.69 25.19 13.03
N TYR A 769 6.97 25.48 12.83
CA TYR A 769 7.48 26.82 12.61
C TYR A 769 8.39 26.84 11.38
N LYS A 770 8.20 27.81 10.51
CA LYS A 770 9.16 28.15 9.46
C LYS A 770 10.27 28.97 10.08
N TRP A 771 11.51 28.57 9.87
CA TRP A 771 12.68 29.34 10.32
C TRP A 771 13.26 30.16 9.16
N SER A 772 13.82 31.32 9.49
CA SER A 772 14.58 32.15 8.54
C SER A 772 15.70 32.90 9.25
N ILE A 773 16.79 33.16 8.54
CA ILE A 773 17.91 33.97 9.03
C ILE A 773 17.73 35.41 8.54
N LYS A 774 17.72 36.36 9.47
CA LYS A 774 17.72 37.80 9.19
C LYS A 774 19.02 38.40 9.69
N ILE A 775 19.53 39.43 9.01
CA ILE A 775 20.67 40.20 9.49
C ILE A 775 20.14 41.55 9.99
N VAL A 776 20.34 41.82 11.28
CA VAL A 776 19.98 43.09 11.91
C VAL A 776 21.27 43.72 12.42
N ASN A 777 21.61 44.92 11.93
CA ASN A 777 22.84 45.63 12.26
C ASN A 777 24.12 44.78 12.09
N GLY A 778 24.17 43.93 11.05
CA GLY A 778 25.32 43.07 10.77
C GLY A 778 25.40 41.80 11.61
N VAL A 779 24.43 41.54 12.50
CA VAL A 779 24.36 40.31 13.31
C VAL A 779 23.29 39.37 12.75
N PRO A 780 23.62 38.09 12.49
CA PRO A 780 22.63 37.10 12.09
C PRO A 780 21.71 36.76 13.27
N GLN A 781 20.41 36.74 13.01
CA GLN A 781 19.36 36.35 13.95
C GLN A 781 18.48 35.28 13.29
N ILE A 782 18.14 34.24 14.05
CA ILE A 782 17.14 33.26 13.63
C ILE A 782 15.77 33.78 14.04
N THR A 783 14.83 33.79 13.10
CA THR A 783 13.43 34.12 13.35
C THR A 783 12.56 32.93 12.98
N VAL A 784 11.51 32.70 13.78
CA VAL A 784 10.55 31.61 13.58
C VAL A 784 9.13 32.18 13.44
N GLU A 785 8.35 31.61 12.54
CA GLU A 785 6.96 31.98 12.26
C GLU A 785 6.10 30.72 12.25
N GLY A 786 4.96 30.71 12.94
CA GLY A 786 4.08 29.54 13.01
C GLY A 786 3.40 29.25 11.67
N VAL A 787 3.21 27.96 11.35
CA VAL A 787 2.71 27.51 10.03
C VAL A 787 1.59 26.47 10.13
#